data_AF-A0A521REY1-F1
#
_entry.id   AF-A0A521REY1-F1
#
_cell.length_a   1.000
_cell.length_b   1.000
_cell.length_c   1.000
_cell.angle_alpha   90.00
_cell.angle_beta   90.00
_cell.angle_gamma   90.00
#
_symmetry.space_group_name_H-M   'P 1'
#
loop_
_entity.id
_entity.type
_entity.pdbx_description
1 polymer ?
#
loop_
_entity_poly.entity_id
_entity_poly.type
_entity_poly.pdbx_seq_one_letter_code
_entity_poly.pdbx_strand_id
1 'polypeptide(L)'
;MRKLCLVVLALSASLVSTEILAADPPAQGDRSAACDRACLEGYINQYLEALAARDPSRLPLADDVVFVENQQVLKLGDGLWRTVTGLGKYRHYFADPEMGQAGLIGVVEESGTKIIFDMRLAIADGKIKEIETLAIRSPATLYEEHGAPAPKFLETIPPEQRLPREELARIANKYFTGMQGNDPKGDYTFFHPQCDRWEHGLQTTNKTGVKYGHVQDTEFAAMSCREQFQTGFLGFVTRIRDRRFAVVDVERQTVLAFAQFDHNGTVRELHMSNGKTSVVPPYFSSPRTLSIGEAWRIEDGMIRQIEATLNESPYGMRPAFPSGDAWVERTDIANKIAAAPSSDPCDRACLDSFVDKFLDALVAHDAKRLPVSPDVKYTENGQRLPLYDGLWGTATERGNYGIRLADPTSGTVGWYGTIVETGVPGVLAVRLKVADRRVTEIEAVITRRETRSAGGGTMTMMIAAVPYQNDPADFTSVDPVFATAAGATAEDLVKTTGAYFDALGAGDGARAALAEDCIRRANGVRLTDVADAAAPDPAHPDYKPTALGCAEQISAGYFGEIEAIREVRPLVVDSERGLVLSHALYDVPHDRKTIPIKGVGDVAVTRLSTGPYSILAAQLFKVDNGRIRRVEEQLRTVPYRMPSGWEN
;
A
#
# COMPACT_ATOMS: atom_id res chain seq x y z
N MET A 1 12.89 -42.84 57.76
CA MET A 1 14.05 -43.74 57.81
C MET A 1 15.32 -42.92 57.60
N ARG A 2 16.29 -43.03 58.53
CA ARG A 2 17.77 -42.77 58.47
C ARG A 2 18.25 -41.50 57.73
N LYS A 3 18.62 -40.39 58.39
CA LYS A 3 19.85 -40.05 59.16
C LYS A 3 21.18 -40.13 58.37
N LEU A 4 21.78 -38.94 58.25
CA LEU A 4 23.18 -38.52 58.00
C LEU A 4 24.29 -39.53 58.36
N CYS A 5 25.36 -39.53 57.56
CA CYS A 5 26.71 -39.84 58.03
C CYS A 5 27.80 -39.16 57.17
N LEU A 6 28.71 -38.44 57.85
CA LEU A 6 30.00 -37.92 57.37
C LEU A 6 30.98 -39.06 57.06
N VAL A 7 31.90 -38.88 56.10
CA VAL A 7 33.27 -39.44 56.14
C VAL A 7 34.28 -38.44 55.53
N VAL A 8 35.39 -38.29 56.25
CA VAL A 8 36.58 -37.44 56.08
C VAL A 8 37.63 -38.12 55.19
N LEU A 9 38.48 -37.37 54.44
CA LEU A 9 39.89 -37.69 54.12
C LEU A 9 40.54 -36.48 53.40
N ALA A 10 41.39 -35.70 54.07
CA ALA A 10 42.85 -35.83 54.20
C ALA A 10 43.63 -35.12 53.07
N LEU A 11 44.20 -33.97 53.43
CA LEU A 11 45.10 -33.14 52.62
C LEU A 11 46.50 -33.77 52.53
N SER A 12 47.05 -33.85 51.32
CA SER A 12 48.49 -34.02 51.08
C SER A 12 48.93 -33.03 50.01
N ALA A 13 49.74 -32.05 50.42
CA ALA A 13 50.32 -31.03 49.56
C ALA A 13 51.44 -31.60 48.69
N SER A 14 51.47 -31.24 47.42
CA SER A 14 52.63 -31.40 46.53
C SER A 14 52.88 -30.07 45.82
N LEU A 15 54.05 -29.49 46.09
CA LEU A 15 54.58 -28.30 45.43
C LEU A 15 54.95 -28.66 43.98
N VAL A 16 54.36 -27.94 43.02
CA VAL A 16 54.81 -27.90 41.63
C VAL A 16 55.20 -26.46 41.32
N SER A 17 56.46 -26.28 40.94
CA SER A 17 57.03 -25.01 40.50
C SER A 17 56.37 -24.55 39.21
N THR A 18 55.77 -23.37 39.21
CA THR A 18 55.26 -22.68 38.01
C THR A 18 56.39 -21.88 37.36
N GLU A 19 56.82 -22.29 36.17
CA GLU A 19 57.57 -21.42 35.25
C GLU A 19 56.63 -20.36 34.69
N ILE A 20 57.00 -19.08 34.87
CA ILE A 20 56.28 -17.94 34.31
C ILE A 20 56.71 -17.83 32.84
N LEU A 21 55.86 -18.31 31.93
CA LEU A 21 55.90 -17.92 30.53
C LEU A 21 55.31 -16.52 30.42
N ALA A 22 56.14 -15.55 30.05
CA ALA A 22 55.69 -14.23 29.64
C ALA A 22 54.79 -14.39 28.41
N ALA A 23 53.51 -14.05 28.55
CA ALA A 23 52.60 -13.96 27.43
C ALA A 23 52.97 -12.74 26.58
N ASP A 24 53.16 -12.96 25.27
CA ASP A 24 53.21 -11.89 24.30
C ASP A 24 51.97 -10.99 24.45
N PRO A 25 52.09 -9.65 24.27
CA PRO A 25 50.92 -8.80 24.22
C PRO A 25 49.98 -9.33 23.14
N PRO A 26 48.65 -9.33 23.36
CA PRO A 26 47.73 -9.77 22.34
C PRO A 26 48.02 -8.92 21.10
N ALA A 27 48.36 -9.60 20.00
CA ALA A 27 48.39 -8.98 18.69
C ALA A 27 47.08 -8.20 18.57
N GLN A 28 47.19 -6.91 18.25
CA GLN A 28 46.05 -6.11 17.87
C GLN A 28 45.41 -6.83 16.69
N GLY A 29 44.39 -7.63 16.99
CA GLY A 29 43.50 -8.16 15.98
C GLY A 29 43.01 -6.93 15.23
N ASP A 30 43.31 -6.92 13.93
CA ASP A 30 42.77 -5.96 12.99
C ASP A 30 41.26 -5.92 13.26
N ARG A 31 40.77 -4.84 13.90
CA ARG A 31 39.34 -4.60 13.99
C ARG A 31 38.93 -4.62 12.53
N SER A 32 38.17 -5.62 12.08
CA SER A 32 37.50 -5.53 10.79
C SER A 32 36.91 -4.14 10.74
N ALA A 33 37.46 -3.26 9.90
CA ALA A 33 37.26 -1.82 10.09
C ALA A 33 35.75 -1.58 10.17
N ALA A 34 35.28 -1.10 11.33
CA ALA A 34 33.86 -0.82 11.52
C ALA A 34 33.44 0.09 10.36
N CYS A 35 32.37 -0.27 9.65
CA CYS A 35 31.96 0.41 8.44
C CYS A 35 31.53 1.84 8.80
N ASP A 36 32.42 2.81 8.57
CA ASP A 36 32.19 4.22 8.81
C ASP A 36 31.25 4.84 7.76
N ARG A 37 31.02 6.17 7.83
CA ARG A 37 30.20 6.88 6.85
C ARG A 37 30.61 6.59 5.42
N ALA A 38 31.90 6.73 5.10
CA ALA A 38 32.38 6.60 3.73
C ALA A 38 32.14 5.18 3.21
N CYS A 39 32.35 4.18 4.07
CA CYS A 39 32.00 2.79 3.78
C CYS A 39 30.49 2.63 3.50
N LEU A 40 29.61 3.14 4.37
CA LEU A 40 28.15 3.03 4.21
C LEU A 40 27.61 3.78 2.97
N GLU A 41 28.08 4.99 2.72
CA GLU A 41 27.76 5.75 1.50
C GLU A 41 28.30 5.02 0.25
N GLY A 42 29.41 4.29 0.37
CA GLY A 42 29.93 3.39 -0.65
C GLY A 42 28.98 2.25 -1.04
N TYR A 43 28.28 1.64 -0.09
CA TYR A 43 27.23 0.63 -0.40
C TYR A 43 26.06 1.25 -1.16
N ILE A 44 25.66 2.47 -0.81
CA ILE A 44 24.60 3.18 -1.55
C ILE A 44 25.03 3.42 -3.00
N ASN A 45 26.27 3.87 -3.22
CA ASN A 45 26.80 4.08 -4.57
C ASN A 45 26.83 2.78 -5.38
N GLN A 46 27.31 1.69 -4.81
CA GLN A 46 27.29 0.36 -5.44
C GLN A 46 25.86 -0.08 -5.79
N TYR A 47 24.89 0.16 -4.90
CA TYR A 47 23.48 -0.12 -5.17
C TYR A 47 22.96 0.69 -6.34
N LEU A 48 23.20 2.00 -6.38
CA LEU A 48 22.74 2.85 -7.48
C LEU A 48 23.36 2.46 -8.83
N GLU A 49 24.64 2.08 -8.84
CA GLU A 49 25.30 1.56 -10.03
C GLU A 49 24.73 0.22 -10.49
N ALA A 50 24.44 -0.69 -9.55
CA ALA A 50 23.80 -1.97 -9.83
C ALA A 50 22.37 -1.77 -10.36
N LEU A 51 21.60 -0.88 -9.75
CA LEU A 51 20.24 -0.52 -10.16
C LEU A 51 20.23 0.07 -11.58
N ALA A 52 21.13 1.01 -11.87
CA ALA A 52 21.26 1.59 -13.21
C ALA A 52 21.64 0.54 -14.28
N ALA A 53 22.43 -0.46 -13.90
CA ALA A 53 22.77 -1.60 -14.76
C ALA A 53 21.69 -2.69 -14.80
N ARG A 54 20.65 -2.60 -13.95
CA ARG A 54 19.63 -3.62 -13.72
C ARG A 54 20.21 -4.98 -13.36
N ASP A 55 21.33 -4.99 -12.63
CA ASP A 55 22.09 -6.20 -12.31
C ASP A 55 22.36 -6.29 -10.80
N PRO A 56 21.47 -6.94 -10.03
CA PRO A 56 21.66 -7.09 -8.59
C PRO A 56 22.82 -8.02 -8.21
N SER A 57 23.36 -8.82 -9.15
CA SER A 57 24.50 -9.70 -8.86
C SER A 57 25.80 -8.94 -8.60
N ARG A 58 25.83 -7.64 -8.92
CA ARG A 58 26.93 -6.72 -8.63
C ARG A 58 27.01 -6.32 -7.15
N LEU A 59 26.02 -6.67 -6.34
CA LEU A 59 25.95 -6.30 -4.93
C LEU A 59 26.56 -7.38 -4.02
N PRO A 60 27.25 -6.99 -2.93
CA PRO A 60 27.67 -7.91 -1.88
C PRO A 60 26.46 -8.29 -1.00
N LEU A 61 25.66 -9.25 -1.44
CA LEU A 61 24.42 -9.64 -0.76
C LEU A 61 24.64 -10.72 0.30
N ALA A 62 23.88 -10.66 1.40
CA ALA A 62 23.67 -11.79 2.28
C ALA A 62 22.84 -12.87 1.57
N ASP A 63 23.05 -14.14 1.95
CA ASP A 63 22.35 -15.27 1.33
C ASP A 63 20.84 -15.22 1.61
N ASP A 64 20.45 -14.57 2.73
CA ASP A 64 19.08 -14.36 3.21
C ASP A 64 18.60 -12.91 3.00
N VAL A 65 19.14 -12.19 2.01
CA VAL A 65 18.76 -10.79 1.77
C VAL A 65 17.26 -10.61 1.56
N VAL A 66 16.67 -9.63 2.24
CA VAL A 66 15.27 -9.23 2.07
C VAL A 66 15.19 -7.93 1.27
N PHE A 67 14.44 -7.95 0.16
CA PHE A 67 14.17 -6.77 -0.66
C PHE A 67 12.71 -6.37 -0.55
N VAL A 68 12.47 -5.10 -0.26
CA VAL A 68 11.15 -4.50 -0.13
C VAL A 68 11.06 -3.28 -1.04
N GLU A 69 9.99 -3.20 -1.84
CA GLU A 69 9.61 -2.00 -2.58
C GLU A 69 8.14 -1.68 -2.29
N ASN A 70 7.85 -0.42 -1.92
CA ASN A 70 6.49 0.05 -1.64
C ASN A 70 5.73 -0.88 -0.67
N GLN A 71 6.43 -1.30 0.39
CA GLN A 71 5.98 -2.22 1.44
C GLN A 71 5.70 -3.67 1.02
N GLN A 72 6.05 -4.07 -0.20
CA GLN A 72 5.94 -5.46 -0.63
C GLN A 72 7.32 -6.13 -0.62
N VAL A 73 7.40 -7.32 -0.03
CA VAL A 73 8.59 -8.17 -0.14
C VAL A 73 8.64 -8.73 -1.56
N LEU A 74 9.70 -8.40 -2.29
CA LEU A 74 9.88 -8.79 -3.68
C LEU A 74 11.14 -9.63 -3.85
N LYS A 75 11.20 -10.37 -4.95
CA LYS A 75 12.47 -10.92 -5.42
C LYS A 75 13.36 -9.77 -5.90
N LEU A 76 14.60 -9.73 -5.42
CA LEU A 76 15.56 -8.73 -5.89
C LEU A 76 15.79 -8.88 -7.41
N GLY A 77 15.68 -7.76 -8.14
CA GLY A 77 15.63 -7.73 -9.60
C GLY A 77 14.23 -7.56 -10.20
N ASP A 78 13.17 -7.65 -9.39
CA ASP A 78 11.80 -7.26 -9.77
C ASP A 78 11.52 -5.78 -9.41
N GLY A 79 10.30 -5.31 -9.66
CA GLY A 79 9.90 -3.95 -9.33
C GLY A 79 10.63 -2.92 -10.19
N LEU A 80 11.07 -1.83 -9.55
CA LEU A 80 11.84 -0.75 -10.18
C LEU A 80 13.08 -1.24 -10.94
N TRP A 81 13.69 -2.36 -10.53
CA TRP A 81 14.85 -2.93 -11.23
C TRP A 81 14.57 -3.26 -12.70
N ARG A 82 13.32 -3.60 -13.05
CA ARG A 82 12.94 -3.90 -14.44
C ARG A 82 12.64 -2.65 -15.27
N THR A 83 12.27 -1.54 -14.62
CA THR A 83 11.73 -0.34 -15.26
C THR A 83 12.67 0.87 -15.21
N VAL A 84 13.66 0.88 -14.33
CA VAL A 84 14.64 1.96 -14.18
C VAL A 84 15.44 2.16 -15.47
N THR A 85 15.42 3.36 -16.03
CA THR A 85 16.15 3.73 -17.25
C THR A 85 17.39 4.58 -16.97
N GLY A 86 17.54 5.08 -15.76
CA GLY A 86 18.67 5.92 -15.39
C GLY A 86 18.61 6.45 -13.97
N LEU A 87 19.55 7.34 -13.68
CA LEU A 87 19.74 7.96 -12.39
C LEU A 87 19.49 9.47 -12.49
N GLY A 88 18.82 10.05 -11.49
CA GLY A 88 18.69 11.50 -11.33
C GLY A 88 19.93 12.15 -10.71
N LYS A 89 19.87 13.47 -10.51
CA LYS A 89 20.94 14.30 -9.93
C LYS A 89 20.91 14.34 -8.41
N TYR A 90 19.72 14.42 -7.82
CA TYR A 90 19.59 14.68 -6.39
C TYR A 90 19.95 13.47 -5.54
N ARG A 91 20.81 13.66 -4.54
CA ARG A 91 21.22 12.63 -3.58
C ARG A 91 21.39 13.20 -2.18
N HIS A 92 20.61 12.71 -1.22
CA HIS A 92 20.73 13.03 0.19
C HIS A 92 21.07 11.75 0.97
N TYR A 93 22.34 11.63 1.35
CA TYR A 93 22.88 10.47 2.05
C TYR A 93 22.74 10.59 3.57
N PHE A 94 22.43 9.46 4.22
CA PHE A 94 22.40 9.28 5.65
C PHE A 94 23.25 8.06 6.03
N ALA A 95 24.02 8.15 7.11
CA ALA A 95 24.84 7.04 7.58
C ALA A 95 24.75 6.88 9.10
N ASP A 96 24.45 5.67 9.56
CA ASP A 96 24.40 5.26 10.97
C ASP A 96 25.41 4.11 11.17
N PRO A 97 26.70 4.41 11.39
CA PRO A 97 27.74 3.41 11.61
C PRO A 97 27.51 2.53 12.85
N GLU A 98 26.80 3.05 13.85
CA GLU A 98 26.49 2.32 15.09
C GLU A 98 25.57 1.12 14.81
N MET A 99 24.59 1.31 13.93
CA MET A 99 23.60 0.28 13.58
C MET A 99 23.84 -0.38 12.21
N GLY A 100 24.91 -0.01 11.50
CA GLY A 100 25.18 -0.48 10.14
C GLY A 100 24.06 -0.13 9.16
N GLN A 101 23.44 1.05 9.30
CA GLN A 101 22.35 1.49 8.43
C GLN A 101 22.80 2.62 7.50
N ALA A 102 22.40 2.55 6.24
CA ALA A 102 22.66 3.59 5.24
C ALA A 102 21.35 3.99 4.58
N GLY A 103 21.12 5.29 4.38
CA GLY A 103 19.88 5.82 3.82
C GLY A 103 20.13 6.77 2.66
N LEU A 104 19.16 6.84 1.75
CA LEU A 104 19.16 7.79 0.64
C LEU A 104 17.75 8.34 0.43
N ILE A 105 17.60 9.66 0.33
CA ILE A 105 16.51 10.29 -0.44
C ILE A 105 17.13 10.73 -1.77
N GLY A 106 16.57 10.29 -2.89
CA GLY A 106 17.17 10.48 -4.20
C GLY A 106 16.17 10.53 -5.35
N VAL A 107 16.71 10.61 -6.55
CA VAL A 107 15.93 10.56 -7.80
C VAL A 107 16.49 9.50 -8.73
N VAL A 108 15.60 8.70 -9.30
CA VAL A 108 15.89 7.75 -10.39
C VAL A 108 15.00 8.07 -11.58
N GLU A 109 15.38 7.59 -12.76
CA GLU A 109 14.54 7.67 -13.95
C GLU A 109 13.88 6.32 -14.21
N GLU A 110 12.56 6.31 -14.34
CA GLU A 110 11.73 5.13 -14.63
C GLU A 110 10.90 5.41 -15.88
N SER A 111 11.07 4.58 -16.92
CA SER A 111 10.30 4.71 -18.18
C SER A 111 10.30 6.13 -18.80
N GLY A 112 11.39 6.88 -18.66
CA GLY A 112 11.53 8.26 -19.15
C GLY A 112 10.97 9.36 -18.23
N THR A 113 10.51 9.00 -17.03
CA THR A 113 10.05 9.95 -16.01
C THR A 113 10.97 9.89 -14.80
N LYS A 114 11.39 11.04 -14.28
CA LYS A 114 12.17 11.10 -13.05
C LYS A 114 11.25 11.02 -11.84
N ILE A 115 11.53 10.10 -10.92
CA ILE A 115 10.70 9.80 -9.75
C ILE A 115 11.53 9.92 -8.47
N ILE A 116 10.88 10.24 -7.35
CA ILE A 116 11.53 10.27 -6.04
C ILE A 116 11.74 8.81 -5.59
N PHE A 117 12.91 8.55 -5.03
CA PHE A 117 13.36 7.24 -4.61
C PHE A 117 14.00 7.34 -3.24
N ASP A 118 13.33 6.78 -2.24
CA ASP A 118 13.88 6.68 -0.89
C ASP A 118 14.34 5.26 -0.64
N MET A 119 15.44 5.10 0.08
CA MET A 119 16.05 3.80 0.32
C MET A 119 16.70 3.71 1.70
N ARG A 120 16.66 2.50 2.29
CA ARG A 120 17.49 2.11 3.42
C ARG A 120 18.14 0.75 3.20
N LEU A 121 19.45 0.68 3.43
CA LEU A 121 20.25 -0.55 3.44
C LEU A 121 20.64 -0.88 4.88
N ALA A 122 20.50 -2.14 5.28
CA ALA A 122 21.19 -2.67 6.47
C ALA A 122 22.40 -3.49 6.03
N ILE A 123 23.55 -3.16 6.60
CA ILE A 123 24.83 -3.80 6.35
C ILE A 123 25.21 -4.62 7.58
N ALA A 124 25.46 -5.91 7.38
CA ALA A 124 25.96 -6.83 8.41
C ALA A 124 27.03 -7.71 7.80
N ASP A 125 28.14 -7.94 8.52
CA ASP A 125 29.25 -8.80 8.09
C ASP A 125 29.80 -8.47 6.68
N GLY A 126 29.85 -7.18 6.35
CA GLY A 126 30.31 -6.70 5.04
C GLY A 126 29.38 -7.02 3.87
N LYS A 127 28.10 -7.32 4.15
CA LYS A 127 27.08 -7.66 3.17
C LYS A 127 25.79 -6.86 3.40
N ILE A 128 25.04 -6.63 2.34
CA ILE A 128 23.69 -6.06 2.39
C ILE A 128 22.71 -7.18 2.81
N LYS A 129 22.08 -7.01 3.96
CA LYS A 129 21.10 -7.97 4.51
C LYS A 129 19.65 -7.60 4.21
N GLU A 130 19.37 -6.31 4.10
CA GLU A 130 18.00 -5.83 3.90
C GLU A 130 18.04 -4.55 3.06
N ILE A 131 17.12 -4.47 2.11
CA ILE A 131 16.94 -3.35 1.18
C ILE A 131 15.49 -2.93 1.26
N GLU A 132 15.23 -1.72 1.74
CA GLU A 132 13.88 -1.12 1.78
C GLU A 132 13.85 0.07 0.83
N THR A 133 12.91 0.08 -0.12
CA THR A 133 12.72 1.19 -1.07
C THR A 133 11.29 1.70 -1.09
N LEU A 134 11.17 3.01 -1.23
CA LEU A 134 9.92 3.69 -1.55
C LEU A 134 10.09 4.37 -2.91
N ALA A 135 9.50 3.78 -3.96
CA ALA A 135 9.48 4.33 -5.30
C ALA A 135 8.20 5.16 -5.47
N ILE A 136 8.36 6.49 -5.47
CA ILE A 136 7.26 7.45 -5.47
C ILE A 136 7.06 7.94 -6.91
N ARG A 137 6.08 7.33 -7.59
CA ARG A 137 5.88 7.49 -9.04
C ARG A 137 5.11 8.77 -9.40
N SER A 138 5.63 9.89 -8.90
CA SER A 138 5.27 11.26 -9.29
C SER A 138 6.50 12.00 -9.81
N PRO A 139 6.33 12.99 -10.70
CA PRO A 139 7.47 13.72 -11.26
C PRO A 139 8.33 14.40 -10.18
N ALA A 140 9.60 14.04 -10.11
CA ALA A 140 10.59 14.59 -9.17
C ALA A 140 11.22 15.90 -9.65
N THR A 141 10.46 16.76 -10.35
CA THR A 141 11.00 17.94 -11.03
C THR A 141 11.72 18.89 -10.08
N LEU A 142 11.13 19.19 -8.92
CA LEU A 142 11.73 20.12 -7.95
C LEU A 142 13.03 19.58 -7.37
N TYR A 143 13.10 18.28 -7.09
CA TYR A 143 14.33 17.62 -6.65
C TYR A 143 15.46 17.76 -7.68
N GLU A 144 15.14 17.59 -8.96
CA GLU A 144 16.11 17.74 -10.05
C GLU A 144 16.55 19.18 -10.29
N GLU A 145 15.66 20.15 -10.04
CA GLU A 145 15.97 21.58 -10.08
C GLU A 145 16.92 21.98 -8.93
N HIS A 146 16.67 21.47 -7.72
CA HIS A 146 17.55 21.72 -6.57
C HIS A 146 18.91 21.06 -6.74
N GLY A 147 18.94 19.83 -7.27
CA GLY A 147 20.16 19.06 -7.57
C GLY A 147 20.91 18.52 -6.34
N ALA A 148 20.71 19.09 -5.15
CA ALA A 148 21.30 18.64 -3.88
C ALA A 148 20.41 19.03 -2.68
N PRO A 149 20.52 18.33 -1.54
CA PRO A 149 19.79 18.70 -0.33
C PRO A 149 20.23 20.07 0.21
N ALA A 150 19.38 20.65 1.06
CA ALA A 150 19.70 21.91 1.72
C ALA A 150 21.06 21.80 2.46
N PRO A 151 21.98 22.78 2.34
CA PRO A 151 23.34 22.68 2.89
C PRO A 151 23.39 22.30 4.38
N LYS A 152 22.39 22.72 5.15
CA LYS A 152 22.28 22.44 6.59
C LYS A 152 22.21 20.94 6.91
N PHE A 153 21.71 20.11 6.01
CA PHE A 153 21.71 18.65 6.15
C PHE A 153 23.11 18.03 6.02
N LEU A 154 24.05 18.71 5.36
CA LEU A 154 25.37 18.18 5.03
C LEU A 154 26.46 18.58 6.04
N GLU A 155 26.16 19.52 6.93
CA GLU A 155 27.08 19.98 7.96
C GLU A 155 27.44 18.87 8.95
N THR A 156 28.74 18.67 9.17
CA THR A 156 29.25 17.75 10.19
C THR A 156 29.30 18.43 11.55
N ILE A 157 28.79 17.76 12.57
CA ILE A 157 28.82 18.23 13.96
C ILE A 157 30.11 17.75 14.64
N PRO A 158 30.82 18.61 15.39
CA PRO A 158 31.97 18.19 16.20
C PRO A 158 31.58 17.12 17.22
N PRO A 159 32.39 16.07 17.45
CA PRO A 159 32.02 14.93 18.31
C PRO A 159 31.47 15.31 19.69
N GLU A 160 32.02 16.34 20.32
CA GLU A 160 31.63 16.84 21.64
C GLU A 160 30.28 17.57 21.68
N GLN A 161 29.75 17.94 20.52
CA GLN A 161 28.45 18.61 20.37
C GLN A 161 27.37 17.63 19.89
N ARG A 162 27.74 16.39 19.54
CA ARG A 162 26.81 15.39 19.00
C ARG A 162 25.85 14.90 20.08
N LEU A 163 24.56 14.99 19.80
CA LEU A 163 23.53 14.34 20.60
C LEU A 163 23.60 12.80 20.42
N PRO A 164 23.29 12.02 21.47
CA PRO A 164 23.15 10.58 21.35
C PRO A 164 22.07 10.16 20.35
N ARG A 165 22.27 9.00 19.73
CA ARG A 165 21.34 8.40 18.75
C ARG A 165 19.88 8.38 19.23
N GLU A 166 19.66 7.92 20.46
CA GLU A 166 18.32 7.83 21.06
C GLU A 166 17.66 9.21 21.23
N GLU A 167 18.44 10.24 21.56
CA GLU A 167 17.92 11.60 21.72
C GLU A 167 17.49 12.20 20.37
N LEU A 168 18.28 11.95 19.31
CA LEU A 168 17.91 12.36 17.96
C LEU A 168 16.58 11.71 17.52
N ALA A 169 16.45 10.39 17.71
CA ALA A 169 15.21 9.67 17.42
C ALA A 169 14.03 10.18 18.26
N ARG A 170 14.25 10.49 19.55
CA ARG A 170 13.23 11.04 20.43
C ARG A 170 12.75 12.42 19.97
N ILE A 171 13.66 13.31 19.58
CA ILE A 171 13.33 14.64 19.06
C ILE A 171 12.54 14.52 17.75
N ALA A 172 13.00 13.67 16.82
CA ALA A 172 12.28 13.40 15.58
C ALA A 172 10.85 12.86 15.85
N ASN A 173 10.69 11.94 16.81
CA ASN A 173 9.38 11.39 17.16
C ASN A 173 8.39 12.43 17.73
N LYS A 174 8.87 13.54 18.30
CA LYS A 174 7.98 14.63 18.74
C LYS A 174 7.20 15.22 17.56
N TYR A 175 7.80 15.25 16.36
CA TYR A 175 7.14 15.70 15.14
C TYR A 175 5.91 14.85 14.83
N PHE A 176 6.08 13.53 14.73
CA PHE A 176 4.97 12.60 14.50
C PHE A 176 3.93 12.64 15.62
N THR A 177 4.37 12.81 16.87
CA THR A 177 3.46 12.93 18.01
C THR A 177 2.62 14.21 17.93
N GLY A 178 3.23 15.33 17.53
CA GLY A 178 2.55 16.61 17.38
C GLY A 178 1.63 16.70 16.16
N MET A 179 1.92 15.94 15.10
CA MET A 179 1.13 15.93 13.87
C MET A 179 -0.10 15.03 13.99
N GLN A 180 0.04 13.86 14.60
CA GLN A 180 -1.07 12.92 14.74
C GLN A 180 -2.25 13.56 15.49
N GLY A 181 -3.39 13.73 14.80
CA GLY A 181 -4.58 14.38 15.33
C GLY A 181 -4.37 15.85 15.73
N ASN A 182 -3.23 16.44 15.36
CA ASN A 182 -2.70 17.78 15.65
C ASN A 182 -3.53 18.64 16.62
N ASP A 183 -3.20 18.57 17.91
CA ASP A 183 -3.81 19.44 18.94
C ASP A 183 -3.20 20.86 18.87
N PRO A 184 -3.96 21.92 18.57
CA PRO A 184 -3.41 23.28 18.52
C PRO A 184 -2.80 23.76 19.86
N LYS A 185 -3.09 23.09 20.98
CA LYS A 185 -2.53 23.38 22.32
C LYS A 185 -1.31 22.52 22.67
N GLY A 186 -0.84 21.69 21.75
CA GLY A 186 0.33 20.84 21.94
C GLY A 186 1.63 21.62 22.21
N ASP A 187 2.61 20.96 22.81
CA ASP A 187 3.95 21.52 22.97
C ASP A 187 4.76 21.38 21.67
N TYR A 188 4.92 22.51 20.96
CA TYR A 188 5.69 22.63 19.72
C TYR A 188 7.02 23.39 19.90
N THR A 189 7.55 23.45 21.13
CA THR A 189 8.85 24.09 21.43
C THR A 189 10.05 23.36 20.84
N PHE A 190 9.86 22.15 20.32
CA PHE A 190 10.89 21.34 19.69
C PHE A 190 11.22 21.78 18.25
N PHE A 191 10.49 22.73 17.67
CA PHE A 191 10.88 23.36 16.41
C PHE A 191 11.86 24.51 16.66
N HIS A 192 12.97 24.49 15.93
CA HIS A 192 13.89 25.62 15.91
C HIS A 192 13.18 26.85 15.32
N PRO A 193 13.45 28.08 15.79
CA PRO A 193 12.81 29.30 15.26
C PRO A 193 13.00 29.51 13.76
N GLN A 194 14.05 28.93 13.18
CA GLN A 194 14.34 28.96 11.74
C GLN A 194 13.96 27.66 11.00
N CYS A 195 13.15 26.79 11.61
CA CYS A 195 12.77 25.53 10.98
C CYS A 195 12.14 25.74 9.60
N ASP A 196 12.62 24.98 8.61
CA ASP A 196 12.02 24.89 7.29
C ASP A 196 11.57 23.46 6.97
N ARG A 197 10.41 23.31 6.33
CA ARG A 197 9.87 22.04 5.82
C ARG A 197 9.80 22.03 4.30
N TRP A 198 10.38 20.99 3.72
CA TRP A 198 10.31 20.67 2.30
C TRP A 198 9.51 19.39 2.11
N GLU A 199 8.45 19.44 1.32
CA GLU A 199 7.63 18.27 0.99
C GLU A 199 7.66 18.07 -0.51
N HIS A 200 8.12 16.92 -0.97
CA HIS A 200 8.32 16.64 -2.40
C HIS A 200 9.17 17.70 -3.13
N GLY A 201 10.15 18.27 -2.42
CA GLY A 201 11.01 19.36 -2.92
C GLY A 201 10.35 20.75 -2.95
N LEU A 202 9.09 20.88 -2.54
CA LEU A 202 8.42 22.16 -2.34
C LEU A 202 8.65 22.67 -0.91
N GLN A 203 9.20 23.87 -0.75
CA GLN A 203 9.26 24.51 0.57
C GLN A 203 7.84 24.92 1.00
N THR A 204 7.39 24.39 2.12
CA THR A 204 6.02 24.55 2.63
C THR A 204 5.94 25.39 3.90
N THR A 205 7.02 26.08 4.29
CA THR A 205 7.12 26.98 5.46
C THR A 205 7.95 28.21 5.13
N ASN A 206 7.75 29.32 5.85
CA ASN A 206 8.48 30.57 5.70
C ASN A 206 8.56 31.12 4.25
N LYS A 207 7.60 30.77 3.39
CA LYS A 207 7.60 31.14 1.97
C LYS A 207 6.23 31.64 1.52
N THR A 208 6.17 32.92 1.17
CA THR A 208 4.94 33.58 0.70
C THR A 208 4.59 33.18 -0.73
N GLY A 209 3.28 33.21 -1.06
CA GLY A 209 2.79 32.97 -2.42
C GLY A 209 2.86 31.52 -2.89
N VAL A 210 3.22 30.58 -2.01
CA VAL A 210 3.21 29.14 -2.30
C VAL A 210 1.81 28.60 -2.04
N LYS A 211 1.22 28.02 -3.09
CA LYS A 211 0.00 27.22 -2.95
C LYS A 211 0.37 25.84 -2.43
N TYR A 212 -0.12 25.47 -1.26
CA TYR A 212 0.03 24.14 -0.70
C TYR A 212 -1.26 23.36 -0.94
N GLY A 213 -1.18 22.24 -1.68
CA GLY A 213 -2.36 21.54 -2.23
C GLY A 213 -3.36 21.01 -1.19
N HIS A 214 -2.99 21.03 0.09
CA HIS A 214 -3.82 20.58 1.20
C HIS A 214 -4.65 21.69 1.86
N VAL A 215 -4.41 22.96 1.53
CA VAL A 215 -5.04 24.11 2.18
C VAL A 215 -5.37 25.19 1.16
N GLN A 216 -6.56 25.78 1.26
CA GLN A 216 -6.95 26.89 0.38
C GLN A 216 -6.26 28.21 0.75
N ASP A 217 -5.75 28.29 1.98
CA ASP A 217 -5.04 29.46 2.51
C ASP A 217 -3.62 29.57 1.95
N THR A 218 -3.40 30.53 1.06
CA THR A 218 -2.09 30.81 0.47
C THR A 218 -1.08 31.37 1.48
N GLU A 219 -1.51 31.75 2.68
CA GLU A 219 -0.64 32.20 3.76
C GLU A 219 -0.09 31.04 4.61
N PHE A 220 -0.64 29.82 4.47
CA PHE A 220 -0.19 28.69 5.29
C PHE A 220 1.31 28.42 5.12
N ALA A 221 1.81 28.44 3.88
CA ALA A 221 3.23 28.24 3.61
C ALA A 221 4.12 29.41 4.07
N ALA A 222 3.56 30.57 4.39
CA ALA A 222 4.32 31.70 4.94
C ALA A 222 4.62 31.53 6.45
N MET A 223 3.87 30.67 7.14
CA MET A 223 4.07 30.37 8.55
C MET A 223 5.33 29.52 8.78
N SER A 224 5.92 29.65 9.95
CA SER A 224 6.98 28.74 10.44
C SER A 224 6.44 27.34 10.70
N CYS A 225 7.33 26.34 10.83
CA CYS A 225 6.96 24.99 11.23
C CYS A 225 6.09 24.97 12.50
N ARG A 226 6.50 25.77 13.50
CA ARG A 226 5.81 25.83 14.79
C ARG A 226 4.41 26.42 14.68
N GLU A 227 4.28 27.54 13.98
CA GLU A 227 3.00 28.22 13.79
C GLU A 227 2.01 27.32 13.06
N GLN A 228 2.44 26.59 12.02
CA GLN A 228 1.56 25.64 11.32
C GLN A 228 0.97 24.59 12.26
N PHE A 229 1.78 23.97 13.12
CA PHE A 229 1.29 22.98 14.08
C PHE A 229 0.37 23.59 15.14
N GLN A 230 0.65 24.82 15.57
CA GLN A 230 -0.19 25.56 16.51
C GLN A 230 -1.57 25.92 15.94
N THR A 231 -1.74 25.89 14.62
CA THR A 231 -3.05 26.11 14.01
C THR A 231 -4.02 24.94 14.21
N GLY A 232 -3.52 23.70 14.39
CA GLY A 232 -4.34 22.49 14.36
C GLY A 232 -4.64 21.97 12.94
N PHE A 233 -4.09 22.60 11.89
CA PHE A 233 -4.38 22.27 10.49
C PHE A 233 -4.01 20.83 10.11
N LEU A 234 -3.02 20.21 10.74
CA LEU A 234 -2.59 18.86 10.35
C LEU A 234 -3.48 17.76 10.97
N GLY A 235 -4.58 18.13 11.64
CA GLY A 235 -5.47 17.21 12.35
C GLY A 235 -6.21 16.21 11.46
N PHE A 236 -6.16 16.39 10.13
CA PHE A 236 -6.65 15.40 9.17
C PHE A 236 -5.75 14.15 9.09
N VAL A 237 -4.49 14.22 9.57
CA VAL A 237 -3.62 13.06 9.78
C VAL A 237 -4.05 12.37 11.07
N THR A 238 -5.04 11.48 10.96
CA THR A 238 -5.72 10.88 12.12
C THR A 238 -4.84 9.93 12.93
N ARG A 239 -3.86 9.28 12.30
CA ARG A 239 -2.94 8.35 12.95
C ARG A 239 -1.61 8.30 12.20
N ILE A 240 -0.51 8.20 12.94
CA ILE A 240 0.84 7.96 12.43
C ILE A 240 1.38 6.74 13.16
N ARG A 241 1.38 5.59 12.48
CA ARG A 241 1.79 4.29 13.03
C ARG A 241 3.10 3.81 12.40
N ASP A 242 3.64 2.75 12.97
CA ASP A 242 4.84 2.06 12.48
C ASP A 242 6.05 3.00 12.31
N ARG A 243 6.27 3.90 13.26
CA ARG A 243 7.32 4.94 13.21
C ARG A 243 8.70 4.30 13.38
N ARG A 244 9.44 4.12 12.29
CA ARG A 244 10.80 3.57 12.25
C ARG A 244 11.82 4.66 11.97
N PHE A 245 12.67 4.99 12.94
CA PHE A 245 13.85 5.85 12.75
C PHE A 245 14.98 5.03 12.12
N ALA A 246 14.83 4.79 10.82
CA ALA A 246 15.57 3.79 10.06
C ALA A 246 17.07 4.07 9.96
N VAL A 247 17.47 5.34 9.88
CA VAL A 247 18.88 5.76 9.89
C VAL A 247 19.01 6.97 10.81
N VAL A 248 19.81 6.85 11.88
CA VAL A 248 20.09 7.96 12.79
C VAL A 248 21.55 8.34 12.64
N ASP A 249 21.79 9.40 11.88
CA ASP A 249 23.11 9.90 11.54
C ASP A 249 23.58 10.88 12.62
N VAL A 250 24.32 10.35 13.60
CA VAL A 250 24.85 11.11 14.74
C VAL A 250 25.88 12.16 14.30
N GLU A 251 26.64 11.89 13.25
CA GLU A 251 27.70 12.79 12.77
C GLU A 251 27.13 14.08 12.16
N ARG A 252 26.02 13.99 11.42
CA ARG A 252 25.30 15.16 10.88
C ARG A 252 24.10 15.58 11.74
N GLN A 253 23.81 14.84 12.81
CA GLN A 253 22.57 14.96 13.59
C GLN A 253 21.34 15.02 12.67
N THR A 254 21.25 14.07 11.75
CA THR A 254 20.09 13.87 10.88
C THR A 254 19.43 12.53 11.18
N VAL A 255 18.13 12.44 10.95
CA VAL A 255 17.34 11.22 11.16
C VAL A 255 16.49 11.02 9.93
N LEU A 256 16.59 9.86 9.28
CA LEU A 256 15.65 9.39 8.27
C LEU A 256 14.71 8.37 8.91
N ALA A 257 13.41 8.58 8.75
CA ALA A 257 12.38 7.66 9.21
C ALA A 257 11.42 7.24 8.11
N PHE A 258 10.87 6.03 8.28
CA PHE A 258 9.69 5.57 7.56
C PHE A 258 8.51 5.43 8.52
N ALA A 259 7.31 5.83 8.08
CA ALA A 259 6.08 5.69 8.87
C ALA A 259 4.85 5.56 7.95
N GLN A 260 3.68 5.33 8.55
CA GLN A 260 2.41 5.26 7.84
C GLN A 260 1.44 6.32 8.38
N PHE A 261 1.08 7.28 7.53
CA PHE A 261 0.15 8.37 7.85
C PHE A 261 -1.25 7.96 7.40
N ASP A 262 -2.07 7.55 8.36
CA ASP A 262 -3.45 7.14 8.14
C ASP A 262 -4.38 8.35 8.19
N HIS A 263 -5.17 8.48 7.12
CA HIS A 263 -6.28 9.40 6.98
C HIS A 263 -7.54 8.55 6.93
N ASN A 264 -8.33 8.50 8.00
CA ASN A 264 -9.51 7.64 8.06
C ASN A 264 -10.72 8.16 7.26
N GLY A 265 -10.61 9.34 6.63
CA GLY A 265 -11.66 9.96 5.82
C GLY A 265 -12.77 10.66 6.61
N THR A 266 -12.83 10.54 7.94
CA THR A 266 -13.94 11.08 8.75
C THR A 266 -13.76 12.56 9.07
N VAL A 267 -12.56 13.11 8.95
CA VAL A 267 -12.27 14.53 9.18
C VAL A 267 -12.55 15.32 7.90
N ARG A 268 -13.58 16.18 7.93
CA ARG A 268 -14.01 16.96 6.76
C ARG A 268 -13.71 18.45 6.88
N GLU A 269 -13.69 18.96 8.10
CA GLU A 269 -13.40 20.36 8.41
C GLU A 269 -12.51 20.42 9.65
N LEU A 270 -11.64 21.43 9.69
CA LEU A 270 -10.76 21.70 10.82
C LEU A 270 -10.97 23.15 11.27
N HIS A 271 -11.43 23.32 12.51
CA HIS A 271 -11.53 24.63 13.14
C HIS A 271 -10.18 25.00 13.74
N MET A 272 -9.47 25.91 13.06
CA MET A 272 -8.10 26.28 13.41
C MET A 272 -8.08 27.31 14.56
N SER A 273 -7.00 27.32 15.33
CA SER A 273 -6.83 28.22 16.48
C SER A 273 -6.77 29.71 16.10
N ASN A 274 -6.48 30.02 14.84
CA ASN A 274 -6.50 31.38 14.28
C ASN A 274 -7.91 31.86 13.88
N GLY A 275 -8.96 31.07 14.19
CA GLY A 275 -10.35 31.38 13.89
C GLY A 275 -10.79 31.06 12.45
N LYS A 276 -9.88 30.62 11.57
CA LYS A 276 -10.21 30.12 10.23
C LYS A 276 -10.74 28.69 10.33
N THR A 277 -11.61 28.30 9.38
CA THR A 277 -11.98 26.89 9.17
C THR A 277 -11.37 26.41 7.87
N SER A 278 -10.65 25.29 7.92
CA SER A 278 -10.07 24.65 6.75
C SER A 278 -10.93 23.47 6.33
N VAL A 279 -11.43 23.50 5.09
CA VAL A 279 -12.13 22.37 4.50
C VAL A 279 -11.09 21.37 4.00
N VAL A 280 -11.16 20.14 4.49
CA VAL A 280 -10.23 19.08 4.11
C VAL A 280 -10.47 18.73 2.63
N PRO A 281 -9.41 18.70 1.80
CA PRO A 281 -9.54 18.42 0.37
C PRO A 281 -10.31 17.13 0.04
N PRO A 282 -11.03 17.08 -1.10
CA PRO A 282 -11.87 15.93 -1.46
C PRO A 282 -11.15 14.59 -1.57
N TYR A 283 -9.85 14.54 -1.87
CA TYR A 283 -9.13 13.26 -1.87
C TYR A 283 -9.07 12.65 -0.47
N PHE A 284 -8.96 13.41 0.62
CA PHE A 284 -9.06 12.85 1.97
C PHE A 284 -10.50 12.56 2.44
N SER A 285 -11.49 12.48 1.54
CA SER A 285 -12.86 12.08 1.91
C SER A 285 -13.00 10.56 2.03
N SER A 286 -12.02 9.80 1.50
CA SER A 286 -11.97 8.35 1.66
C SER A 286 -10.77 7.93 2.52
N PRO A 287 -10.86 6.77 3.19
CA PRO A 287 -9.75 6.22 3.96
C PRO A 287 -8.53 5.98 3.06
N ARG A 288 -7.36 6.45 3.46
CA ARG A 288 -6.09 6.24 2.75
C ARG A 288 -4.89 6.30 3.68
N THR A 289 -3.84 5.56 3.33
CA THR A 289 -2.55 5.60 4.03
C THR A 289 -1.53 6.26 3.11
N LEU A 290 -0.72 7.16 3.65
CA LEU A 290 0.50 7.63 2.99
C LEU A 290 1.70 6.94 3.65
N SER A 291 2.43 6.12 2.90
CA SER A 291 3.77 5.69 3.31
C SER A 291 4.70 6.87 3.16
N ILE A 292 5.38 7.27 4.23
CA ILE A 292 6.24 8.45 4.27
C ILE A 292 7.70 8.05 4.45
N GLY A 293 8.61 8.68 3.72
CA GLY A 293 10.01 8.84 4.07
C GLY A 293 10.21 10.28 4.54
N GLU A 294 10.60 10.49 5.79
CA GLU A 294 10.79 11.84 6.32
C GLU A 294 12.10 11.95 7.07
N ALA A 295 12.84 13.02 6.76
CA ALA A 295 14.14 13.31 7.31
C ALA A 295 14.14 14.62 8.11
N TRP A 296 14.83 14.63 9.25
CA TRP A 296 15.03 15.84 10.07
C TRP A 296 16.50 16.11 10.29
N ARG A 297 16.87 17.39 10.30
CA ARG A 297 18.14 17.89 10.84
C ARG A 297 17.88 18.48 12.23
N ILE A 298 18.66 18.07 13.23
CA ILE A 298 18.47 18.49 14.63
C ILE A 298 19.60 19.42 15.06
N GLU A 299 19.29 20.64 15.46
CA GLU A 299 20.23 21.66 15.95
C GLU A 299 19.74 22.21 17.29
N ASP A 300 20.63 22.37 18.26
CA ASP A 300 20.29 22.84 19.62
C ASP A 300 19.17 22.06 20.30
N GLY A 301 19.09 20.74 20.03
CA GLY A 301 18.02 19.88 20.54
C GLY A 301 16.64 20.12 19.91
N MET A 302 16.58 20.84 18.79
CA MET A 302 15.37 21.21 18.07
C MET A 302 15.44 20.82 16.59
N ILE A 303 14.29 20.65 15.95
CA ILE A 303 14.18 20.37 14.52
C ILE A 303 14.46 21.66 13.72
N ARG A 304 15.49 21.62 12.88
CA ARG A 304 16.00 22.76 12.08
C ARG A 304 15.65 22.69 10.60
N GLN A 305 15.60 21.49 10.03
CA GLN A 305 15.17 21.24 8.65
C GLN A 305 14.36 19.96 8.62
N ILE A 306 13.40 19.92 7.71
CA ILE A 306 12.54 18.77 7.45
C ILE A 306 12.47 18.54 5.95
N GLU A 307 12.63 17.29 5.53
CA GLU A 307 12.45 16.86 4.16
C GLU A 307 11.53 15.64 4.14
N ALA A 308 10.37 15.77 3.52
CA ALA A 308 9.33 14.75 3.50
C ALA A 308 9.02 14.31 2.06
N THR A 309 8.93 13.01 1.87
CA THR A 309 8.47 12.34 0.67
C THR A 309 7.36 11.37 1.07
N LEU A 310 6.36 11.19 0.22
CA LEU A 310 5.22 10.34 0.54
C LEU A 310 4.63 9.68 -0.70
N ASN A 311 4.05 8.50 -0.51
CA ASN A 311 3.40 7.71 -1.53
C ASN A 311 2.08 7.14 -0.98
N GLU A 312 1.00 7.19 -1.75
CA GLU A 312 -0.26 6.58 -1.31
C GLU A 312 -0.16 5.05 -1.29
N SER A 313 -0.87 4.46 -0.34
CA SER A 313 -0.99 3.02 -0.14
C SER A 313 -2.43 2.70 0.26
N PRO A 314 -2.92 1.47 0.00
CA PRO A 314 -4.19 1.01 0.53
C PRO A 314 -4.31 1.30 2.04
N TYR A 315 -5.49 1.74 2.48
CA TYR A 315 -5.70 2.12 3.86
C TYR A 315 -5.40 0.96 4.82
N GLY A 316 -4.60 1.24 5.85
CA GLY A 316 -4.17 0.23 6.82
C GLY A 316 -3.06 -0.70 6.32
N MET A 317 -2.47 -0.44 5.13
CA MET A 317 -1.35 -1.24 4.64
C MET A 317 -0.18 -1.23 5.61
N ARG A 318 0.25 -2.43 6.00
CA ARG A 318 1.34 -2.61 6.97
C ARG A 318 2.68 -2.53 6.25
N PRO A 319 3.72 -1.95 6.88
CA PRO A 319 5.05 -2.00 6.31
C PRO A 319 5.62 -3.42 6.36
N ALA A 320 6.49 -3.77 5.41
CA ALA A 320 7.15 -5.07 5.40
C ALA A 320 8.13 -5.23 6.58
N PHE A 321 8.71 -4.12 7.04
CA PHE A 321 9.52 -4.07 8.26
C PHE A 321 8.70 -3.40 9.38
N PRO A 322 7.95 -4.15 10.20
CA PRO A 322 7.09 -3.57 11.24
C PRO A 322 7.91 -2.99 12.40
N SER A 323 7.38 -1.96 13.07
CA SER A 323 7.99 -1.38 14.27
C SER A 323 7.49 -2.02 15.58
N GLY A 324 6.57 -3.00 15.50
CA GLY A 324 5.89 -3.57 16.67
C GLY A 324 4.75 -2.71 17.23
N ASP A 325 4.10 -1.88 16.41
CA ASP A 325 3.00 -1.02 16.84
C ASP A 325 1.76 -1.83 17.27
N ALA A 326 1.27 -1.58 18.49
CA ALA A 326 0.13 -2.27 19.09
C ALA A 326 -1.20 -2.09 18.32
N TRP A 327 -1.32 -1.12 17.42
CA TRP A 327 -2.52 -1.02 16.57
C TRP A 327 -2.69 -2.29 15.72
N VAL A 328 -1.59 -2.85 15.21
CA VAL A 328 -1.56 -4.11 14.45
C VAL A 328 -2.17 -5.24 15.29
N GLU A 329 -1.78 -5.36 16.56
CA GLU A 329 -2.33 -6.34 17.50
C GLU A 329 -3.81 -6.09 17.84
N ARG A 330 -4.24 -4.82 17.91
CA ARG A 330 -5.65 -4.46 18.18
C ARG A 330 -6.58 -4.80 17.02
N THR A 331 -6.10 -4.76 15.77
CA THR A 331 -6.89 -5.22 14.61
C THR A 331 -7.25 -6.70 14.68
N ASP A 332 -6.47 -7.51 15.43
CA ASP A 332 -6.73 -8.93 15.64
C ASP A 332 -7.64 -9.22 16.85
N ILE A 333 -7.77 -8.26 17.79
CA ILE A 333 -8.46 -8.46 19.09
C ILE A 333 -9.83 -7.73 19.16
N ALA A 334 -10.05 -6.68 18.38
CA ALA A 334 -11.17 -5.74 18.57
C ALA A 334 -12.58 -6.25 18.22
N ASN A 335 -12.72 -7.51 17.83
CA ASN A 335 -13.96 -8.06 17.30
C ASN A 335 -14.78 -8.90 18.32
N LYS A 336 -14.43 -8.86 19.60
CA LYS A 336 -15.10 -9.65 20.65
C LYS A 336 -16.50 -9.12 21.02
N ILE A 337 -17.56 -9.73 20.47
CA ILE A 337 -18.95 -9.54 20.92
C ILE A 337 -19.50 -10.88 21.47
N ALA A 338 -20.29 -10.83 22.55
CA ALA A 338 -20.79 -12.03 23.25
C ALA A 338 -21.82 -12.86 22.45
N ALA A 339 -21.83 -14.17 22.69
CA ALA A 339 -22.56 -15.18 21.90
C ALA A 339 -23.96 -15.56 22.45
N ALA A 340 -24.77 -16.08 21.52
CA ALA A 340 -25.96 -16.93 21.71
C ALA A 340 -26.07 -17.87 20.49
N PRO A 341 -26.07 -19.21 20.65
CA PRO A 341 -26.07 -20.14 19.53
C PRO A 341 -27.46 -20.34 18.89
N SER A 342 -27.46 -20.63 17.58
CA SER A 342 -28.58 -21.22 16.85
C SER A 342 -28.01 -22.25 15.88
N SER A 343 -28.50 -23.48 15.94
CA SER A 343 -28.03 -24.63 15.14
C SER A 343 -28.69 -24.77 13.76
N ASP A 344 -29.55 -23.83 13.36
CA ASP A 344 -30.31 -23.97 12.12
C ASP A 344 -29.48 -23.55 10.90
N PRO A 345 -29.43 -24.38 9.84
CA PRO A 345 -28.83 -24.02 8.56
C PRO A 345 -29.36 -22.67 8.06
N CYS A 346 -28.48 -21.87 7.47
CA CYS A 346 -28.85 -20.59 6.87
C CYS A 346 -29.14 -20.80 5.39
N ASP A 347 -30.42 -20.82 5.02
CA ASP A 347 -30.86 -20.88 3.62
C ASP A 347 -30.58 -19.55 2.89
N ARG A 348 -30.94 -19.48 1.59
CA ARG A 348 -30.75 -18.26 0.78
C ARG A 348 -31.38 -17.03 1.43
N ALA A 349 -32.64 -17.13 1.88
CA ALA A 349 -33.34 -15.98 2.47
C ALA A 349 -32.65 -15.51 3.76
N CYS A 350 -32.18 -16.45 4.58
CA CYS A 350 -31.36 -16.14 5.74
C CYS A 350 -30.06 -15.42 5.34
N LEU A 351 -29.33 -15.93 4.36
CA LEU A 351 -28.07 -15.35 3.87
C LEU A 351 -28.28 -13.95 3.28
N ASP A 352 -29.29 -13.76 2.43
CA ASP A 352 -29.65 -12.47 1.86
C ASP A 352 -29.95 -11.44 2.96
N SER A 353 -30.56 -11.85 4.08
CA SER A 353 -30.79 -10.96 5.22
C SER A 353 -29.49 -10.44 5.87
N PHE A 354 -28.37 -11.17 5.75
CA PHE A 354 -27.07 -10.70 6.26
C PHE A 354 -26.47 -9.60 5.37
N VAL A 355 -26.74 -9.60 4.06
CA VAL A 355 -26.35 -8.49 3.18
C VAL A 355 -27.04 -7.20 3.63
N ASP A 356 -28.35 -7.27 3.90
CA ASP A 356 -29.11 -6.09 4.35
C ASP A 356 -28.61 -5.59 5.71
N LYS A 357 -28.40 -6.49 6.67
CA LYS A 357 -27.82 -6.14 7.98
C LYS A 357 -26.43 -5.53 7.86
N PHE A 358 -25.57 -6.09 7.00
CA PHE A 358 -24.23 -5.56 6.78
C PHE A 358 -24.29 -4.14 6.21
N LEU A 359 -25.04 -3.93 5.14
CA LEU A 359 -25.15 -2.61 4.51
C LEU A 359 -25.84 -1.58 5.43
N ASP A 360 -26.76 -2.00 6.33
CA ASP A 360 -27.44 -1.12 7.29
C ASP A 360 -26.50 -0.73 8.41
N ALA A 361 -25.74 -1.71 8.92
CA ALA A 361 -24.71 -1.48 9.92
C ALA A 361 -23.60 -0.56 9.37
N LEU A 362 -23.21 -0.78 8.11
CA LEU A 362 -22.18 -0.03 7.42
C LEU A 362 -22.57 1.45 7.27
N VAL A 363 -23.75 1.76 6.72
CA VAL A 363 -24.22 3.14 6.55
C VAL A 363 -24.55 3.82 7.89
N ALA A 364 -24.94 3.04 8.90
CA ALA A 364 -25.18 3.56 10.25
C ALA A 364 -23.90 3.79 11.07
N HIS A 365 -22.73 3.41 10.54
CA HIS A 365 -21.44 3.41 11.26
C HIS A 365 -21.51 2.63 12.58
N ASP A 366 -22.30 1.55 12.61
CA ASP A 366 -22.64 0.82 13.84
C ASP A 366 -22.53 -0.70 13.62
N ALA A 367 -21.32 -1.21 13.74
CA ALA A 367 -21.00 -2.64 13.62
C ALA A 367 -21.80 -3.53 14.59
N LYS A 368 -22.35 -2.99 15.70
CA LYS A 368 -23.16 -3.77 16.64
C LYS A 368 -24.50 -4.22 16.03
N ARG A 369 -24.93 -3.62 14.92
CA ARG A 369 -26.12 -4.01 14.17
C ARG A 369 -25.91 -5.26 13.32
N LEU A 370 -24.67 -5.69 13.12
CA LEU A 370 -24.32 -6.91 12.41
C LEU A 370 -24.02 -8.03 13.42
N PRO A 371 -24.72 -9.18 13.36
CA PRO A 371 -24.35 -10.34 14.17
C PRO A 371 -23.02 -10.90 13.68
N VAL A 372 -21.93 -10.62 14.40
CA VAL A 372 -20.56 -11.08 14.08
C VAL A 372 -20.04 -12.05 15.13
N SER A 373 -19.08 -12.90 14.75
CA SER A 373 -18.34 -13.73 15.69
C SER A 373 -17.30 -12.90 16.47
N PRO A 374 -16.87 -13.36 17.67
CA PRO A 374 -15.86 -12.66 18.47
C PRO A 374 -14.49 -12.47 17.78
N ASP A 375 -14.24 -13.25 16.75
CA ASP A 375 -13.00 -13.40 16.00
C ASP A 375 -13.17 -13.05 14.51
N VAL A 376 -14.24 -12.30 14.16
CA VAL A 376 -14.52 -11.98 12.76
C VAL A 376 -13.29 -11.38 12.07
N LYS A 377 -12.96 -11.88 10.88
CA LYS A 377 -11.89 -11.33 10.05
C LYS A 377 -12.49 -10.36 9.04
N TYR A 378 -12.06 -9.09 9.07
CA TYR A 378 -12.46 -8.07 8.10
C TYR A 378 -11.25 -7.61 7.29
N THR A 379 -11.39 -7.59 5.97
CA THR A 379 -10.44 -6.94 5.07
C THR A 379 -11.13 -5.92 4.18
N GLU A 380 -10.49 -4.79 3.95
CA GLU A 380 -10.83 -3.83 2.91
C GLU A 380 -9.66 -3.73 1.93
N ASN A 381 -9.91 -3.92 0.63
CA ASN A 381 -8.92 -3.69 -0.41
C ASN A 381 -7.57 -4.42 -0.18
N GLY A 382 -7.68 -5.64 0.35
CA GLY A 382 -6.54 -6.51 0.68
C GLY A 382 -5.93 -6.27 2.05
N GLN A 383 -6.37 -5.27 2.80
CA GLN A 383 -5.80 -4.91 4.10
C GLN A 383 -6.71 -5.37 5.24
N ARG A 384 -6.12 -6.02 6.25
CA ARG A 384 -6.84 -6.40 7.47
C ARG A 384 -7.10 -5.16 8.33
N LEU A 385 -8.37 -4.91 8.64
CA LEU A 385 -8.81 -3.74 9.41
C LEU A 385 -9.71 -4.15 10.59
N PRO A 386 -9.82 -3.31 11.63
CA PRO A 386 -10.90 -3.38 12.60
C PRO A 386 -12.25 -3.15 11.92
N LEU A 387 -13.32 -3.82 12.40
CA LEU A 387 -14.66 -3.74 11.83
C LEU A 387 -15.32 -2.34 11.89
N TYR A 388 -14.71 -1.38 12.56
CA TYR A 388 -15.23 0.00 12.71
C TYR A 388 -14.31 1.03 12.05
N ASP A 389 -13.31 0.59 11.29
CA ASP A 389 -12.36 1.45 10.60
C ASP A 389 -12.54 1.34 9.08
N GLY A 390 -11.89 2.23 8.33
CA GLY A 390 -12.00 2.27 6.87
C GLY A 390 -13.42 2.62 6.41
N LEU A 391 -13.97 1.82 5.50
CA LEU A 391 -15.29 2.01 4.89
C LEU A 391 -16.41 2.20 5.91
N TRP A 392 -16.29 1.60 7.09
CA TRP A 392 -17.25 1.73 8.18
C TRP A 392 -17.37 3.13 8.78
N GLY A 393 -16.32 3.95 8.63
CA GLY A 393 -16.35 5.35 9.06
C GLY A 393 -16.83 6.32 7.97
N THR A 394 -16.82 5.90 6.70
CA THR A 394 -17.02 6.82 5.55
C THR A 394 -18.25 6.53 4.71
N ALA A 395 -18.79 5.30 4.72
CA ALA A 395 -19.98 4.95 3.95
C ALA A 395 -21.22 5.74 4.42
N THR A 396 -21.81 6.56 3.55
CA THR A 396 -22.96 7.42 3.88
C THR A 396 -24.25 6.98 3.23
N GLU A 397 -24.20 6.23 2.13
CA GLU A 397 -25.39 5.81 1.39
C GLU A 397 -25.16 4.52 0.61
N ARG A 398 -26.22 3.71 0.46
CA ARG A 398 -26.28 2.63 -0.52
C ARG A 398 -26.76 3.20 -1.85
N GLY A 399 -26.12 2.85 -2.95
CA GLY A 399 -26.62 3.19 -4.28
C GLY A 399 -27.78 2.30 -4.73
N ASN A 400 -28.38 2.66 -5.86
CA ASN A 400 -29.56 1.98 -6.44
C ASN A 400 -29.21 0.75 -7.29
N TYR A 401 -27.91 0.48 -7.50
CA TYR A 401 -27.42 -0.67 -8.27
C TYR A 401 -26.87 -1.71 -7.31
N GLY A 402 -27.33 -2.97 -7.42
CA GLY A 402 -26.85 -4.04 -6.55
C GLY A 402 -27.31 -5.43 -7.00
N ILE A 403 -26.38 -6.38 -6.94
CA ILE A 403 -26.59 -7.79 -7.29
C ILE A 403 -26.23 -8.63 -6.06
N ARG A 404 -27.15 -9.52 -5.65
CA ARG A 404 -26.95 -10.45 -4.53
C ARG A 404 -26.66 -11.86 -5.05
N LEU A 405 -25.75 -12.54 -4.37
CA LEU A 405 -25.39 -13.94 -4.60
C LEU A 405 -25.45 -14.68 -3.27
N ALA A 406 -25.99 -15.89 -3.25
CA ALA A 406 -25.99 -16.71 -2.05
C ALA A 406 -25.57 -18.16 -2.38
N ASP A 407 -24.71 -18.70 -1.53
CA ASP A 407 -24.33 -20.11 -1.50
C ASP A 407 -24.65 -20.70 -0.11
N PRO A 408 -25.87 -21.25 0.06
CA PRO A 408 -26.26 -21.92 1.30
C PRO A 408 -25.37 -23.12 1.68
N THR A 409 -24.72 -23.75 0.70
CA THR A 409 -23.88 -24.93 0.93
C THR A 409 -22.60 -24.54 1.67
N SER A 410 -21.95 -23.46 1.23
CA SER A 410 -20.78 -22.93 1.91
C SER A 410 -21.12 -21.91 3.00
N GLY A 411 -22.38 -21.50 3.15
CA GLY A 411 -22.76 -20.42 4.07
C GLY A 411 -22.12 -19.08 3.70
N THR A 412 -21.92 -18.82 2.41
CA THR A 412 -21.38 -17.55 1.93
C THR A 412 -22.44 -16.75 1.20
N VAL A 413 -22.38 -15.43 1.35
CA VAL A 413 -23.26 -14.50 0.66
C VAL A 413 -22.46 -13.31 0.16
N GLY A 414 -22.82 -12.79 -1.00
CA GLY A 414 -22.11 -11.71 -1.66
C GLY A 414 -23.05 -10.60 -2.13
N TRP A 415 -22.48 -9.40 -2.23
CA TRP A 415 -23.14 -8.27 -2.84
C TRP A 415 -22.14 -7.49 -3.70
N TYR A 416 -22.53 -7.21 -4.93
CA TYR A 416 -21.81 -6.35 -5.86
C TYR A 416 -22.71 -5.16 -6.19
N GLY A 417 -22.33 -3.95 -5.80
CA GLY A 417 -23.22 -2.79 -5.99
C GLY A 417 -22.56 -1.45 -5.77
N THR A 418 -23.33 -0.37 -5.92
CA THR A 418 -22.84 1.00 -5.73
C THR A 418 -23.03 1.49 -4.30
N ILE A 419 -22.08 2.28 -3.80
CA ILE A 419 -22.10 2.90 -2.48
C ILE A 419 -21.63 4.35 -2.59
N VAL A 420 -21.94 5.19 -1.62
CA VAL A 420 -21.39 6.55 -1.51
C VAL A 420 -20.61 6.67 -0.21
N GLU A 421 -19.41 7.21 -0.28
CA GLU A 421 -18.56 7.53 0.86
C GLU A 421 -18.35 9.03 0.98
N THR A 422 -19.00 9.70 1.93
CA THR A 422 -18.84 11.15 2.16
C THR A 422 -19.00 11.99 0.87
N GLY A 423 -19.92 11.60 0.00
CA GLY A 423 -20.15 12.24 -1.30
C GLY A 423 -19.28 11.74 -2.46
N VAL A 424 -18.41 10.75 -2.23
CA VAL A 424 -17.62 10.07 -3.27
C VAL A 424 -18.34 8.79 -3.70
N PRO A 425 -18.81 8.69 -4.96
CA PRO A 425 -19.39 7.44 -5.45
C PRO A 425 -18.35 6.33 -5.53
N GLY A 426 -18.78 5.11 -5.23
CA GLY A 426 -17.97 3.90 -5.27
C GLY A 426 -18.78 2.70 -5.75
N VAL A 427 -18.06 1.65 -6.14
CA VAL A 427 -18.58 0.30 -6.36
C VAL A 427 -17.93 -0.56 -5.32
N LEU A 428 -18.70 -1.42 -4.66
CA LEU A 428 -18.28 -2.33 -3.60
C LEU A 428 -18.67 -3.76 -4.01
N ALA A 429 -17.69 -4.65 -3.98
CA ALA A 429 -17.91 -6.08 -3.97
C ALA A 429 -17.60 -6.57 -2.55
N VAL A 430 -18.56 -7.24 -1.92
CA VAL A 430 -18.40 -7.80 -0.58
C VAL A 430 -18.79 -9.26 -0.55
N ARG A 431 -18.02 -10.06 0.20
CA ARG A 431 -18.37 -11.43 0.57
C ARG A 431 -18.42 -11.55 2.09
N LEU A 432 -19.50 -12.14 2.59
CA LEU A 432 -19.70 -12.49 3.99
C LEU A 432 -19.70 -14.02 4.13
N LYS A 433 -18.95 -14.55 5.10
CA LYS A 433 -19.10 -15.93 5.57
C LYS A 433 -20.01 -15.93 6.79
N VAL A 434 -21.07 -16.73 6.76
CA VAL A 434 -22.02 -16.89 7.85
C VAL A 434 -21.92 -18.30 8.42
N ALA A 435 -21.61 -18.41 9.70
CA ALA A 435 -21.64 -19.64 10.47
C ALA A 435 -22.38 -19.37 11.80
N ASP A 436 -23.22 -20.32 12.23
CA ASP A 436 -24.00 -20.20 13.48
C ASP A 436 -24.78 -18.88 13.60
N ARG A 437 -25.37 -18.44 12.47
CA ARG A 437 -26.09 -17.16 12.33
C ARG A 437 -25.25 -15.95 12.73
N ARG A 438 -23.93 -16.01 12.52
CA ARG A 438 -22.97 -14.92 12.69
C ARG A 438 -22.07 -14.79 11.49
N VAL A 439 -21.67 -13.56 11.19
CA VAL A 439 -20.62 -13.30 10.21
C VAL A 439 -19.25 -13.57 10.84
N THR A 440 -18.48 -14.49 10.25
CA THR A 440 -17.13 -14.85 10.69
C THR A 440 -16.05 -14.22 9.82
N GLU A 441 -16.37 -13.87 8.57
CA GLU A 441 -15.43 -13.29 7.62
C GLU A 441 -16.16 -12.25 6.75
N ILE A 442 -15.49 -11.12 6.52
CA ILE A 442 -15.93 -10.04 5.64
C ILE A 442 -14.76 -9.67 4.74
N GLU A 443 -14.92 -9.92 3.44
CA GLU A 443 -13.97 -9.50 2.41
C GLU A 443 -14.63 -8.41 1.57
N ALA A 444 -14.16 -7.16 1.72
CA ALA A 444 -14.65 -6.00 0.98
C ALA A 444 -13.58 -5.50 0.00
N VAL A 445 -13.94 -5.38 -1.27
CA VAL A 445 -13.14 -4.70 -2.29
C VAL A 445 -13.95 -3.51 -2.77
N ILE A 446 -13.36 -2.32 -2.76
CA ILE A 446 -14.04 -1.07 -3.10
C ILE A 446 -13.19 -0.21 -4.02
N THR A 447 -13.80 0.19 -5.13
CA THR A 447 -13.24 1.16 -6.09
C THR A 447 -14.05 2.44 -6.03
N ARG A 448 -13.35 3.54 -5.76
CA ARG A 448 -13.93 4.88 -5.60
C ARG A 448 -13.76 5.66 -6.89
N ARG A 449 -14.72 6.54 -7.21
CA ARG A 449 -14.62 7.45 -8.35
C ARG A 449 -13.41 8.35 -8.17
N GLU A 450 -12.58 8.46 -9.20
CA GLU A 450 -11.56 9.51 -9.27
C GLU A 450 -12.07 10.67 -10.10
N THR A 451 -12.00 11.88 -9.56
CA THR A 451 -12.38 13.11 -10.26
C THR A 451 -11.18 14.05 -10.31
N ARG A 452 -11.01 14.81 -11.39
CA ARG A 452 -10.03 15.92 -11.47
C ARG A 452 -10.78 17.24 -11.55
N SER A 453 -11.09 17.85 -10.41
CA SER A 453 -11.62 19.21 -10.34
C SER A 453 -10.51 20.24 -10.10
N ALA A 454 -10.75 21.48 -10.51
CA ALA A 454 -9.81 22.60 -10.34
C ALA A 454 -9.43 22.90 -8.87
N GLY A 455 -10.26 22.47 -7.90
CA GLY A 455 -10.02 22.61 -6.46
C GLY A 455 -9.38 21.39 -5.77
N GLY A 456 -8.80 20.46 -6.53
CA GLY A 456 -8.43 19.14 -6.03
C GLY A 456 -9.60 18.17 -6.18
N GLY A 457 -9.30 16.93 -6.53
CA GLY A 457 -10.30 15.91 -6.85
C GLY A 457 -10.18 14.67 -5.97
N THR A 458 -10.97 13.63 -6.18
CA THR A 458 -10.89 12.36 -5.42
C THR A 458 -9.75 11.44 -5.89
N MET A 459 -8.80 11.97 -6.66
CA MET A 459 -7.70 11.23 -7.27
C MET A 459 -6.87 10.46 -6.23
N THR A 460 -6.45 9.29 -6.65
CA THR A 460 -5.34 8.57 -6.03
C THR A 460 -4.07 9.41 -6.11
N MET A 461 -3.31 9.49 -5.01
CA MET A 461 -2.10 10.32 -4.93
C MET A 461 -0.85 9.50 -5.19
N MET A 462 -0.03 9.91 -6.16
CA MET A 462 1.35 9.44 -6.37
C MET A 462 1.53 7.94 -6.69
N ILE A 463 0.44 7.19 -6.86
CA ILE A 463 0.43 5.85 -7.44
C ILE A 463 -0.40 5.81 -8.73
N ALA A 464 -0.43 4.65 -9.39
CA ALA A 464 -1.18 4.41 -10.62
C ALA A 464 -2.68 4.72 -10.44
N ALA A 465 -3.27 5.43 -11.40
CA ALA A 465 -4.72 5.71 -11.41
C ALA A 465 -5.55 4.43 -11.56
N VAL A 466 -6.84 4.48 -11.20
CA VAL A 466 -7.74 3.35 -11.47
C VAL A 466 -7.82 3.05 -12.98
N PRO A 467 -7.86 1.76 -13.40
CA PRO A 467 -7.83 1.41 -14.82
C PRO A 467 -9.01 2.00 -15.62
N TYR A 468 -10.19 2.02 -15.00
CA TYR A 468 -11.41 2.58 -15.57
C TYR A 468 -12.13 3.42 -14.52
N GLN A 469 -12.65 4.57 -14.94
CA GLN A 469 -13.34 5.49 -14.04
C GLN A 469 -14.71 4.95 -13.68
N ASN A 470 -15.03 5.03 -12.38
CA ASN A 470 -16.34 4.70 -11.86
C ASN A 470 -17.26 5.92 -12.00
N ASP A 471 -18.12 5.95 -13.02
CA ASP A 471 -19.17 6.95 -13.14
C ASP A 471 -20.53 6.38 -12.69
N PRO A 472 -21.25 7.02 -11.76
CA PRO A 472 -22.61 6.63 -11.39
C PRO A 472 -23.57 6.49 -12.57
N ALA A 473 -23.36 7.22 -13.67
CA ALA A 473 -24.16 7.11 -14.88
C ALA A 473 -24.08 5.72 -15.53
N ASP A 474 -22.98 4.99 -15.31
CA ASP A 474 -22.81 3.62 -15.81
C ASP A 474 -23.53 2.59 -14.92
N PHE A 475 -24.03 2.98 -13.74
CA PHE A 475 -24.70 2.09 -12.78
C PHE A 475 -26.18 2.44 -12.59
N THR A 476 -26.90 2.67 -13.67
CA THR A 476 -28.33 3.06 -13.63
C THR A 476 -29.29 1.88 -13.50
N SER A 477 -28.93 0.71 -14.03
CA SER A 477 -29.75 -0.51 -13.90
C SER A 477 -28.91 -1.77 -13.97
N VAL A 478 -29.35 -2.81 -13.26
CA VAL A 478 -28.75 -4.15 -13.31
C VAL A 478 -29.19 -4.85 -14.61
N ASP A 479 -28.25 -5.45 -15.34
CA ASP A 479 -28.58 -6.29 -16.50
C ASP A 479 -29.51 -7.44 -16.03
N PRO A 480 -30.73 -7.56 -16.58
CA PRO A 480 -31.69 -8.59 -16.16
C PRO A 480 -31.15 -10.02 -16.23
N VAL A 481 -30.11 -10.28 -17.04
CA VAL A 481 -29.46 -11.60 -17.12
C VAL A 481 -28.88 -12.08 -15.78
N PHE A 482 -28.53 -11.16 -14.87
CA PHE A 482 -28.06 -11.51 -13.53
C PHE A 482 -29.17 -12.05 -12.63
N ALA A 483 -30.44 -11.74 -12.93
CA ALA A 483 -31.59 -12.21 -12.17
C ALA A 483 -32.16 -13.55 -12.65
N THR A 484 -31.80 -14.00 -13.85
CA THR A 484 -32.35 -15.24 -14.42
C THR A 484 -31.78 -16.47 -13.74
N ALA A 485 -32.62 -17.45 -13.43
CA ALA A 485 -32.17 -18.77 -13.03
C ALA A 485 -31.47 -19.43 -14.22
N ALA A 486 -30.31 -20.05 -13.97
CA ALA A 486 -29.58 -20.83 -14.98
C ALA A 486 -29.43 -22.29 -14.54
N GLY A 487 -29.30 -22.54 -13.23
CA GLY A 487 -29.14 -23.87 -12.66
C GLY A 487 -27.87 -24.58 -13.14
N ALA A 488 -26.80 -24.51 -12.35
CA ALA A 488 -25.57 -25.24 -12.59
C ALA A 488 -25.01 -25.77 -11.27
N THR A 489 -24.17 -26.80 -11.30
CA THR A 489 -23.47 -27.24 -10.09
C THR A 489 -22.41 -26.21 -9.71
N ALA A 490 -22.12 -26.08 -8.40
CA ALA A 490 -21.05 -25.19 -7.94
C ALA A 490 -19.69 -25.57 -8.55
N GLU A 491 -19.43 -26.88 -8.73
CA GLU A 491 -18.22 -27.39 -9.35
C GLU A 491 -18.09 -26.93 -10.81
N ASP A 492 -19.15 -27.07 -11.61
CA ASP A 492 -19.15 -26.63 -13.01
C ASP A 492 -18.96 -25.12 -13.14
N LEU A 493 -19.58 -24.33 -12.24
CA LEU A 493 -19.42 -22.88 -12.21
C LEU A 493 -17.97 -22.49 -11.90
N VAL A 494 -17.39 -23.05 -10.83
CA VAL A 494 -16.00 -22.80 -10.44
C VAL A 494 -15.05 -23.19 -11.57
N LYS A 495 -15.23 -24.37 -12.17
CA LYS A 495 -14.43 -24.84 -13.31
C LYS A 495 -14.53 -23.90 -14.50
N THR A 496 -15.75 -23.48 -14.86
CA THR A 496 -16.02 -22.59 -16.00
C THR A 496 -15.36 -21.23 -15.80
N THR A 497 -15.48 -20.64 -14.61
CA THR A 497 -14.84 -19.36 -14.30
C THR A 497 -13.33 -19.48 -14.10
N GLY A 498 -12.83 -20.59 -13.58
CA GLY A 498 -11.38 -20.86 -13.49
C GLY A 498 -10.73 -20.88 -14.87
N ALA A 499 -11.35 -21.58 -15.82
CA ALA A 499 -10.88 -21.65 -17.20
C ALA A 499 -10.82 -20.29 -17.91
N TYR A 500 -11.62 -19.30 -17.47
CA TYR A 500 -11.51 -17.92 -17.95
C TYR A 500 -10.16 -17.28 -17.56
N PHE A 501 -9.71 -17.45 -16.32
CA PHE A 501 -8.40 -16.96 -15.89
C PHE A 501 -7.25 -17.68 -16.60
N ASP A 502 -7.37 -19.00 -16.79
CA ASP A 502 -6.40 -19.78 -17.56
C ASP A 502 -6.31 -19.30 -19.02
N ALA A 503 -7.45 -18.94 -19.63
CA ALA A 503 -7.52 -18.38 -20.97
C ALA A 503 -6.81 -17.02 -21.06
N LEU A 504 -7.04 -16.13 -20.08
CA LEU A 504 -6.35 -14.84 -19.99
C LEU A 504 -4.83 -15.01 -19.91
N GLY A 505 -4.36 -15.86 -18.99
CA GLY A 505 -2.92 -16.10 -18.82
C GLY A 505 -2.27 -16.78 -20.04
N ALA A 506 -3.02 -17.60 -20.78
CA ALA A 506 -2.53 -18.27 -21.98
C ALA A 506 -2.65 -17.42 -23.27
N GLY A 507 -3.40 -16.31 -23.25
CA GLY A 507 -3.74 -15.56 -24.46
C GLY A 507 -4.56 -16.39 -25.47
N ASP A 508 -5.38 -17.32 -24.98
CA ASP A 508 -6.12 -18.29 -25.80
C ASP A 508 -7.60 -18.34 -25.38
N GLY A 509 -8.43 -17.56 -26.08
CA GLY A 509 -9.85 -17.45 -25.77
C GLY A 509 -10.65 -18.76 -25.95
N ALA A 510 -10.13 -19.73 -26.71
CA ALA A 510 -10.78 -21.03 -26.90
C ALA A 510 -10.76 -21.90 -25.63
N ARG A 511 -9.93 -21.56 -24.64
CA ARG A 511 -9.89 -22.24 -23.33
C ARG A 511 -11.04 -21.84 -22.42
N ALA A 512 -11.64 -20.67 -22.64
CA ALA A 512 -12.79 -20.21 -21.86
C ALA A 512 -14.10 -20.53 -22.58
N ALA A 513 -15.08 -21.05 -21.86
CA ALA A 513 -16.43 -21.25 -22.39
C ALA A 513 -17.17 -19.89 -22.43
N LEU A 514 -16.82 -19.02 -23.37
CA LEU A 514 -17.46 -17.71 -23.54
C LEU A 514 -18.64 -17.83 -24.52
N ALA A 515 -19.77 -17.20 -24.18
CA ALA A 515 -20.87 -17.07 -25.12
C ALA A 515 -20.52 -16.07 -26.23
N GLU A 516 -21.14 -16.21 -27.40
CA GLU A 516 -20.96 -15.27 -28.52
C GLU A 516 -21.36 -13.84 -28.14
N ASP A 517 -22.38 -13.69 -27.30
CA ASP A 517 -22.88 -12.40 -26.80
C ASP A 517 -22.27 -12.01 -25.43
N CYS A 518 -21.10 -12.53 -25.11
CA CYS A 518 -20.42 -12.24 -23.87
C CYS A 518 -20.09 -10.73 -23.76
N ILE A 519 -20.50 -10.11 -22.65
CA ILE A 519 -20.18 -8.70 -22.36
C ILE A 519 -19.23 -8.63 -21.16
N ARG A 520 -18.13 -7.88 -21.30
CA ARG A 520 -17.29 -7.46 -20.17
C ARG A 520 -17.53 -6.00 -19.83
N ARG A 521 -17.59 -5.71 -18.54
CA ARG A 521 -17.61 -4.36 -17.99
C ARG A 521 -16.58 -4.25 -16.88
N ALA A 522 -15.91 -3.11 -16.76
CA ALA A 522 -15.02 -2.84 -15.65
C ALA A 522 -15.32 -1.47 -15.04
N ASN A 523 -15.55 -1.44 -13.73
CA ASN A 523 -16.00 -0.25 -13.00
C ASN A 523 -17.20 0.46 -13.68
N GLY A 524 -18.08 -0.31 -14.33
CA GLY A 524 -19.25 0.19 -15.05
C GLY A 524 -19.04 0.41 -16.55
N VAL A 525 -17.80 0.61 -16.99
CA VAL A 525 -17.47 0.87 -18.40
C VAL A 525 -17.56 -0.42 -19.21
N ARG A 526 -18.33 -0.42 -20.30
CA ARG A 526 -18.39 -1.57 -21.22
C ARG A 526 -17.10 -1.69 -22.03
N LEU A 527 -16.53 -2.90 -22.04
CA LEU A 527 -15.23 -3.20 -22.64
C LEU A 527 -15.30 -4.15 -23.85
N THR A 528 -16.48 -4.57 -24.30
CA THR A 528 -16.63 -5.45 -25.47
C THR A 528 -17.77 -4.99 -26.37
N ASP A 529 -17.66 -5.29 -27.66
CA ASP A 529 -18.63 -4.96 -28.72
C ASP A 529 -19.08 -3.48 -28.75
N VAL A 530 -18.16 -2.56 -28.44
CA VAL A 530 -18.38 -1.12 -28.57
C VAL A 530 -17.85 -0.66 -29.93
N ALA A 531 -18.72 -0.68 -30.95
CA ALA A 531 -18.34 -0.43 -32.35
C ALA A 531 -17.56 0.89 -32.57
N ASP A 532 -17.97 1.95 -31.88
CA ASP A 532 -17.39 3.30 -32.02
C ASP A 532 -16.23 3.56 -31.06
N ALA A 533 -15.63 2.52 -30.48
CA ALA A 533 -14.54 2.72 -29.55
C ALA A 533 -13.29 3.34 -30.19
N ALA A 534 -12.57 4.12 -29.39
CA ALA A 534 -11.29 4.69 -29.77
C ALA A 534 -10.20 3.62 -29.79
N ALA A 535 -9.27 3.74 -30.73
CA ALA A 535 -8.04 2.95 -30.70
C ALA A 535 -7.14 3.43 -29.54
N PRO A 536 -6.57 2.53 -28.73
CA PRO A 536 -5.69 2.90 -27.63
C PRO A 536 -4.33 3.41 -28.11
N ASP A 537 -3.90 2.99 -29.31
CA ASP A 537 -2.64 3.40 -29.93
C ASP A 537 -2.91 4.11 -31.26
N PRO A 538 -2.59 5.41 -31.38
CA PRO A 538 -2.73 6.16 -32.63
C PRO A 538 -1.91 5.59 -33.80
N ALA A 539 -0.86 4.81 -33.54
CA ALA A 539 -0.09 4.12 -34.58
C ALA A 539 -0.84 2.92 -35.19
N HIS A 540 -1.86 2.42 -34.48
CA HIS A 540 -2.72 1.32 -34.91
C HIS A 540 -4.21 1.72 -34.83
N PRO A 541 -4.66 2.69 -35.64
CA PRO A 541 -6.00 3.28 -35.54
C PRO A 541 -7.14 2.28 -35.82
N ASP A 542 -6.83 1.17 -36.51
CA ASP A 542 -7.77 0.10 -36.82
C ASP A 542 -7.88 -0.95 -35.70
N TYR A 543 -6.92 -0.97 -34.77
CA TYR A 543 -6.98 -1.88 -33.62
C TYR A 543 -7.80 -1.26 -32.49
N LYS A 544 -9.04 -1.76 -32.33
CA LYS A 544 -9.99 -1.32 -31.32
C LYS A 544 -10.37 -2.49 -30.42
N PRO A 545 -9.58 -2.80 -29.37
CA PRO A 545 -9.81 -3.98 -28.54
C PRO A 545 -11.21 -4.01 -27.92
N THR A 546 -11.77 -2.86 -27.56
CA THR A 546 -13.11 -2.73 -26.98
C THR A 546 -14.26 -2.94 -27.98
N ALA A 547 -13.97 -2.91 -29.28
CA ALA A 547 -14.92 -3.30 -30.33
C ALA A 547 -15.00 -4.82 -30.53
N LEU A 548 -14.03 -5.58 -30.00
CA LEU A 548 -13.98 -7.03 -30.09
C LEU A 548 -14.86 -7.70 -29.03
N GLY A 549 -15.26 -8.94 -29.29
CA GLY A 549 -15.94 -9.80 -28.33
C GLY A 549 -14.98 -10.37 -27.26
N CYS A 550 -15.53 -10.96 -26.19
CA CYS A 550 -14.72 -11.49 -25.08
C CYS A 550 -13.60 -12.45 -25.52
N ALA A 551 -13.93 -13.48 -26.32
CA ALA A 551 -12.96 -14.50 -26.73
C ALA A 551 -11.92 -13.94 -27.72
N GLU A 552 -12.33 -12.98 -28.56
CA GLU A 552 -11.48 -12.31 -29.52
C GLU A 552 -10.43 -11.45 -28.84
N GLN A 553 -10.80 -10.69 -27.80
CA GLN A 553 -9.83 -9.92 -27.00
C GLN A 553 -8.70 -10.80 -26.46
N ILE A 554 -9.06 -11.93 -25.84
CA ILE A 554 -8.10 -12.87 -25.27
C ILE A 554 -7.20 -13.43 -26.38
N SER A 555 -7.81 -13.94 -27.45
CA SER A 555 -7.09 -14.59 -28.56
C SER A 555 -6.25 -13.63 -29.40
N ALA A 556 -6.55 -12.33 -29.36
CA ALA A 556 -5.77 -11.27 -29.98
C ALA A 556 -4.49 -10.95 -29.19
N GLY A 557 -4.39 -11.37 -27.92
CA GLY A 557 -3.26 -11.05 -27.04
C GLY A 557 -3.43 -9.74 -26.27
N TYR A 558 -4.65 -9.21 -26.14
CA TYR A 558 -4.92 -7.91 -25.49
C TYR A 558 -4.38 -7.85 -24.04
N PHE A 559 -4.41 -8.97 -23.31
CA PHE A 559 -3.95 -9.05 -21.92
C PHE A 559 -2.45 -9.39 -21.79
N GLY A 560 -1.68 -9.31 -22.88
CA GLY A 560 -0.28 -9.75 -22.92
C GLY A 560 0.67 -8.97 -21.99
N GLU A 561 0.22 -7.86 -21.40
CA GLU A 561 0.99 -7.11 -20.38
C GLU A 561 0.97 -7.75 -18.98
N ILE A 562 0.02 -8.65 -18.72
CA ILE A 562 -0.13 -9.33 -17.43
C ILE A 562 0.94 -10.43 -17.34
N GLU A 563 1.81 -10.33 -16.33
CA GLU A 563 2.84 -11.35 -16.08
C GLU A 563 2.26 -12.55 -15.34
N ALA A 564 1.40 -12.29 -14.35
CA ALA A 564 0.81 -13.34 -13.52
C ALA A 564 -0.61 -12.96 -13.11
N ILE A 565 -1.47 -13.99 -13.05
CA ILE A 565 -2.78 -13.93 -12.42
C ILE A 565 -2.70 -14.79 -11.16
N ARG A 566 -2.77 -14.16 -10.00
CA ARG A 566 -2.59 -14.80 -8.69
C ARG A 566 -3.91 -14.83 -7.93
N GLU A 567 -3.95 -15.67 -6.90
CA GLU A 567 -4.99 -15.64 -5.87
C GLU A 567 -6.42 -15.65 -6.44
N VAL A 568 -6.61 -16.42 -7.51
CA VAL A 568 -7.91 -16.66 -8.12
C VAL A 568 -8.75 -17.48 -7.13
N ARG A 569 -9.72 -16.83 -6.48
CA ARG A 569 -10.59 -17.45 -5.47
C ARG A 569 -12.06 -17.23 -5.82
N PRO A 570 -12.88 -18.28 -5.96
CA PRO A 570 -14.33 -18.11 -5.96
C PRO A 570 -14.77 -17.71 -4.55
N LEU A 571 -15.29 -16.48 -4.42
CA LEU A 571 -15.73 -15.93 -3.14
C LEU A 571 -17.13 -16.40 -2.77
N VAL A 572 -18.06 -16.40 -3.75
CA VAL A 572 -19.46 -16.83 -3.61
C VAL A 572 -19.91 -17.52 -4.89
N VAL A 573 -20.52 -18.71 -4.78
CA VAL A 573 -20.96 -19.53 -5.92
C VAL A 573 -22.47 -19.77 -5.84
N ASP A 574 -23.24 -18.93 -6.53
CA ASP A 574 -24.70 -19.02 -6.60
C ASP A 574 -25.13 -20.02 -7.69
N SER A 575 -25.28 -21.28 -7.29
CA SER A 575 -25.64 -22.39 -8.20
C SER A 575 -27.03 -22.27 -8.83
N GLU A 576 -27.97 -21.62 -8.12
CA GLU A 576 -29.34 -21.42 -8.61
C GLU A 576 -29.37 -20.42 -9.77
N ARG A 577 -28.64 -19.31 -9.62
CA ARG A 577 -28.59 -18.24 -10.61
C ARG A 577 -27.45 -18.38 -11.60
N GLY A 578 -26.53 -19.32 -11.40
CA GLY A 578 -25.33 -19.44 -12.22
C GLY A 578 -24.41 -18.22 -12.09
N LEU A 579 -24.26 -17.70 -10.88
CA LEU A 579 -23.39 -16.54 -10.62
C LEU A 579 -22.16 -16.98 -9.82
N VAL A 580 -21.02 -16.37 -10.13
CA VAL A 580 -19.80 -16.52 -9.34
C VAL A 580 -19.23 -15.13 -9.09
N LEU A 581 -19.03 -14.76 -7.83
CA LEU A 581 -18.17 -13.64 -7.48
C LEU A 581 -16.79 -14.20 -7.18
N SER A 582 -15.78 -13.77 -7.93
CA SER A 582 -14.39 -14.19 -7.77
C SER A 582 -13.48 -13.02 -7.41
N HIS A 583 -12.37 -13.33 -6.75
CA HIS A 583 -11.25 -12.43 -6.52
C HIS A 583 -10.06 -12.87 -7.38
N ALA A 584 -9.29 -11.92 -7.92
CA ALA A 584 -7.99 -12.18 -8.56
C ALA A 584 -7.04 -10.97 -8.43
N LEU A 585 -5.74 -11.24 -8.51
CA LEU A 585 -4.68 -10.22 -8.59
C LEU A 585 -3.92 -10.35 -9.91
N TYR A 586 -3.88 -9.27 -10.69
CA TYR A 586 -3.16 -9.22 -11.97
C TYR A 586 -1.87 -8.43 -11.80
N ASP A 587 -0.72 -9.10 -11.93
CA ASP A 587 0.58 -8.43 -11.80
C ASP A 587 1.03 -7.88 -13.15
N VAL A 588 1.29 -6.57 -13.20
CA VAL A 588 1.78 -5.86 -14.40
C VAL A 588 3.17 -5.30 -14.10
N PRO A 589 4.25 -5.93 -14.60
CA PRO A 589 5.63 -5.51 -14.30
C PRO A 589 6.02 -4.22 -15.02
N HIS A 590 5.25 -3.81 -16.03
CA HIS A 590 5.47 -2.58 -16.80
C HIS A 590 6.88 -2.47 -17.43
N ASP A 591 7.49 -3.60 -17.78
CA ASP A 591 8.86 -3.72 -18.30
C ASP A 591 8.98 -3.65 -19.83
N ARG A 592 7.84 -3.45 -20.52
CA ARG A 592 7.75 -3.41 -21.98
C ARG A 592 7.03 -2.15 -22.48
N LYS A 593 7.40 -1.70 -23.67
CA LYS A 593 6.77 -0.54 -24.34
C LYS A 593 5.60 -0.93 -25.23
N THR A 594 5.66 -2.13 -25.79
CA THR A 594 4.66 -2.69 -26.70
C THR A 594 4.28 -4.11 -26.28
N ILE A 595 3.11 -4.56 -26.74
CA ILE A 595 2.66 -5.95 -26.68
C ILE A 595 2.36 -6.45 -28.09
N PRO A 596 2.71 -7.70 -28.43
CA PRO A 596 2.37 -8.27 -29.72
C PRO A 596 0.88 -8.59 -29.77
N ILE A 597 0.17 -7.98 -30.73
CA ILE A 597 -1.24 -8.24 -31.00
C ILE A 597 -1.37 -9.04 -32.29
N LYS A 598 -2.05 -10.18 -32.20
CA LYS A 598 -2.23 -11.10 -33.32
C LYS A 598 -2.96 -10.42 -34.47
N GLY A 599 -2.35 -10.42 -35.66
CA GLY A 599 -2.90 -9.81 -36.86
C GLY A 599 -2.71 -8.28 -36.96
N VAL A 600 -2.11 -7.64 -35.95
CA VAL A 600 -1.85 -6.19 -35.94
C VAL A 600 -0.35 -5.89 -35.88
N GLY A 601 0.41 -6.63 -35.07
CA GLY A 601 1.83 -6.34 -34.79
C GLY A 601 2.02 -5.81 -33.37
N ASP A 602 3.14 -5.12 -33.14
CA ASP A 602 3.48 -4.57 -31.83
C ASP A 602 2.70 -3.28 -31.54
N VAL A 603 1.78 -3.32 -30.58
CA VAL A 603 0.95 -2.18 -30.18
C VAL A 603 1.47 -1.59 -28.87
N ALA A 604 1.48 -0.26 -28.74
CA ALA A 604 1.90 0.40 -27.52
C ALA A 604 1.01 0.01 -26.32
N VAL A 605 1.65 -0.27 -25.18
CA VAL A 605 0.93 -0.52 -23.92
C VAL A 605 0.30 0.78 -23.44
N THR A 606 -1.00 0.75 -23.13
CA THR A 606 -1.66 1.88 -22.48
C THR A 606 -1.15 2.01 -21.04
N ARG A 607 -0.53 3.14 -20.73
CA ARG A 607 0.17 3.31 -19.44
C ARG A 607 -0.73 3.95 -18.39
N LEU A 608 -1.08 3.19 -17.35
CA LEU A 608 -1.71 3.71 -16.12
C LEU A 608 -0.68 4.30 -15.14
N SER A 609 0.60 3.90 -15.27
CA SER A 609 1.72 4.30 -14.43
C SER A 609 3.02 4.28 -15.24
N THR A 610 4.10 4.82 -14.67
CA THR A 610 5.47 4.74 -15.21
C THR A 610 6.19 3.44 -14.83
N GLY A 611 5.63 2.69 -13.87
CA GLY A 611 6.27 1.50 -13.31
C GLY A 611 5.29 0.40 -12.91
N PRO A 612 5.81 -0.66 -12.27
CA PRO A 612 5.04 -1.85 -11.90
C PRO A 612 3.87 -1.57 -10.96
N TYR A 613 2.78 -2.31 -11.16
CA TYR A 613 1.60 -2.30 -10.28
C TYR A 613 0.87 -3.64 -10.37
N SER A 614 -0.01 -3.92 -9.41
CA SER A 614 -0.99 -5.00 -9.55
C SER A 614 -2.41 -4.43 -9.63
N ILE A 615 -3.32 -5.19 -10.22
CA ILE A 615 -4.76 -4.88 -10.21
C ILE A 615 -5.43 -5.85 -9.25
N LEU A 616 -6.04 -5.32 -8.20
CA LEU A 616 -6.96 -6.04 -7.34
C LEU A 616 -8.34 -6.05 -8.00
N ALA A 617 -8.86 -7.24 -8.28
CA ALA A 617 -10.09 -7.44 -9.02
C ALA A 617 -11.11 -8.27 -8.24
N ALA A 618 -12.34 -7.77 -8.18
CA ALA A 618 -13.51 -8.56 -7.84
C ALA A 618 -14.39 -8.69 -9.09
N GLN A 619 -14.70 -9.91 -9.51
CA GLN A 619 -15.33 -10.18 -10.80
C GLN A 619 -16.57 -11.03 -10.61
N LEU A 620 -17.71 -10.46 -10.99
CA LEU A 620 -19.00 -11.12 -11.01
C LEU A 620 -19.23 -11.73 -12.40
N PHE A 621 -19.30 -13.05 -12.44
CA PHE A 621 -19.61 -13.83 -13.63
C PHE A 621 -21.07 -14.23 -13.65
N LYS A 622 -21.69 -14.16 -14.84
CA LYS A 622 -22.92 -14.88 -15.16
C LYS A 622 -22.59 -16.03 -16.10
N VAL A 623 -22.85 -17.25 -15.65
CA VAL A 623 -22.76 -18.48 -16.44
C VAL A 623 -24.17 -18.97 -16.74
N ASP A 624 -24.41 -19.27 -18.01
CA ASP A 624 -25.69 -19.74 -18.52
C ASP A 624 -25.43 -20.80 -19.59
N ASN A 625 -26.09 -21.95 -19.49
CA ASN A 625 -25.85 -23.12 -20.34
C ASN A 625 -24.35 -23.49 -20.47
N GLY A 626 -23.63 -23.45 -19.35
CA GLY A 626 -22.20 -23.77 -19.29
C GLY A 626 -21.27 -22.74 -19.95
N ARG A 627 -21.78 -21.55 -20.31
CA ARG A 627 -21.00 -20.46 -20.93
C ARG A 627 -21.09 -19.16 -20.15
N ILE A 628 -19.97 -18.45 -20.06
CA ILE A 628 -19.89 -17.10 -19.48
C ILE A 628 -20.54 -16.11 -20.45
N ARG A 629 -21.60 -15.45 -19.99
CA ARG A 629 -22.33 -14.41 -20.75
C ARG A 629 -22.02 -13.00 -20.26
N ARG A 630 -21.69 -12.83 -18.98
CA ARG A 630 -21.27 -11.53 -18.43
C ARG A 630 -20.06 -11.68 -17.54
N VAL A 631 -19.19 -10.68 -17.60
CA VAL A 631 -18.15 -10.43 -16.61
C VAL A 631 -18.28 -8.98 -16.18
N GLU A 632 -18.73 -8.76 -14.96
CA GLU A 632 -18.81 -7.43 -14.34
C GLU A 632 -17.66 -7.32 -13.34
N GLU A 633 -16.68 -6.49 -13.66
CA GLU A 633 -15.41 -6.38 -12.95
C GLU A 633 -15.37 -5.08 -12.15
N GLN A 634 -14.93 -5.18 -10.91
CA GLN A 634 -14.46 -4.05 -10.14
C GLN A 634 -12.94 -4.14 -10.07
N LEU A 635 -12.25 -3.13 -10.58
CA LEU A 635 -10.79 -3.09 -10.69
C LEU A 635 -10.23 -1.89 -9.93
N ARG A 636 -9.14 -2.10 -9.19
CA ARG A 636 -8.30 -1.00 -8.67
C ARG A 636 -6.83 -1.36 -8.70
N THR A 637 -5.98 -0.35 -8.85
CA THR A 637 -4.54 -0.50 -8.73
C THR A 637 -4.11 -0.62 -7.27
N VAL A 638 -3.10 -1.47 -7.05
CA VAL A 638 -2.44 -1.72 -5.77
C VAL A 638 -0.93 -1.86 -5.99
N PRO A 639 -0.09 -1.75 -4.95
CA PRO A 639 1.34 -2.01 -5.07
C PRO A 639 1.61 -3.36 -5.77
N TYR A 640 2.65 -3.37 -6.60
CA TYR A 640 3.03 -4.57 -7.36
C TYR A 640 3.29 -5.74 -6.41
N ARG A 641 2.69 -6.90 -6.72
CA ARG A 641 2.73 -8.14 -5.92
C ARG A 641 2.07 -8.05 -4.54
N MET A 642 1.23 -7.03 -4.27
CA MET A 642 0.48 -6.96 -3.01
C MET A 642 -0.46 -8.17 -2.86
N PRO A 643 -0.49 -8.86 -1.71
CA PRO A 643 -1.39 -10.00 -1.49
C PRO A 643 -2.84 -9.56 -1.23
N SER A 644 -3.80 -10.49 -1.29
CA SER A 644 -5.21 -10.20 -0.99
C SER A 644 -5.55 -10.07 0.50
N GLY A 645 -4.60 -10.36 1.40
CA GLY A 645 -4.85 -10.43 2.84
C GLY A 645 -5.57 -11.71 3.30
N TRP A 646 -5.79 -12.66 2.40
CA TRP A 646 -6.39 -13.97 2.67
C TRP A 646 -5.45 -15.16 2.41
N GLU A 647 -4.19 -14.90 2.06
CA GLU A 647 -3.13 -15.90 2.11
C GLU A 647 -2.70 -16.16 3.57
N ASN A 648 -2.23 -17.38 3.84
CA ASN A 648 -1.69 -17.78 5.15
C ASN A 648 -0.18 -17.56 5.20
#